data_AF-A0A2I3GNY6-F1
#
_entry.id   AF-A0A2I3GNY6-F1
#
_cell.length_a   1.000
_cell.length_b   1.000
_cell.length_c   1.000
_cell.angle_alpha   90.00
_cell.angle_beta   90.00
_cell.angle_gamma   90.00
#
_symmetry.space_group_name_H-M   'P 1'
#
loop_
_entity.id
_entity.type
_entity.pdbx_description
1 polymer ?
#
loop_
_entity_poly.entity_id
_entity_poly.type
_entity_poly.pdbx_seq_one_letter_code
_entity_poly.pdbx_strand_id
1 'polypeptide(L)'
;ETTVASPVILRVDPKGYYLYWTYQSKEMEFLDITSIRDTRFGKFAKMPKLVKLKMQLNSEGKIPVKNFFQMFPADRKRVEAALSACHLPKGKNDAINPEDFPEPVYKSFLMSLCPRPEIDEIFTSYHAKAKPYMTKEHLTKFINQKQRDSRLNSLLFPPARPDQVQGLIDKYEPSGINVQRGQLSPEGMVWFLCGPENSVLAQDKLLLHHDMTQPLNHYFINSSHNTYLTAGQFSGVSSAEMYRQVLLSGCRCVELDCWKGKPPDEEPIITHGFTMTTDIFFKEAIEAIAESAFKTSPYPIILSFENHVDSPRQQAKMAEYCRTIFGDMLLTEPLEKFPLKPGVPLPSPEDLRGKILIKNKKNQFSGPTSSSKDPGGEAEGSGPPSAPAGEGTVWAGEEGTELEEEEVEEEEDEESGNLDEEEIKKMQSDEGTAGLEVTAYEEMSSLVNYIQPTKFISFEFSAQKNRSYVISSFTELKAYDLLSKASVQFVDYNKRQMSRIYPKGTRMDSSNYMPQMFWNAGCQMVALNFQTMDLPMQQNMAVFEFNGQSGYLLKHEFMRRPDKQFNPFSVDRIDVVVATTLSITVISGQFLSERSVRTYVEVELFGLPGDPKRRYRTKLSPSTNSINPVWKEEPFIFEKILMPELASLRVAVMEEGNKFLGHRIIPINALNSGYHHLCLHSESNMPLTMPALFIFLEMKDYVPGAWADLTVALANPIKFFSAHDKKSLKLKEAMGGLPEKPFPLASPVASQVNGALAPTSNGSPEPRTASLEELRELKGVVKLQRRHEKELQELERRGARRWEELLQRGAAQLAELGPPGAGGGGACKLGPGKGSRKKRSLPCEESAGAAPGEGPEGVDGRVRELKDRLELELLRQGEEHYECVLKRKEQHAAEQISKMMELAREKQAAELKALKETSESDTKEMKKKLETKRLERIQGMTKVTVNKMAQERLKREINNSHIQEVVQVIKQMTENLERHQEKLEEKQAACLEQIREMEKQFQKEALAEYEARMKGLEAEVKESVRACLRTCFPSEAKDKPERVCECPPELCEQDPLVAKADTQESRL
;
A
#
# COMPACT_ATOMS: atom_id res chain seq x y z
N GLU A 1 19.71 6.68 -40.31
CA GLU A 1 19.64 8.09 -40.76
C GLU A 1 18.42 8.68 -40.06
N THR A 2 18.51 9.66 -39.14
CA THR A 2 18.67 11.10 -39.41
C THR A 2 19.15 11.84 -38.15
N THR A 3 20.39 12.34 -38.16
CA THR A 3 21.01 13.16 -37.09
C THR A 3 21.23 14.62 -37.49
N VAL A 4 20.70 15.04 -38.62
CA VAL A 4 20.68 16.45 -39.00
C VAL A 4 19.41 17.04 -38.39
N ALA A 5 19.54 17.92 -37.40
CA ALA A 5 18.46 18.85 -37.06
C ALA A 5 18.18 19.68 -38.31
N SER A 6 17.24 19.21 -39.11
CA SER A 6 16.86 19.84 -40.37
C SER A 6 15.70 20.78 -40.06
N PRO A 7 15.75 22.04 -40.50
CA PRO A 7 14.62 22.95 -40.32
C PRO A 7 13.42 22.33 -41.06
N VAL A 8 12.41 21.96 -40.28
CA VAL A 8 11.12 21.54 -40.79
C VAL A 8 10.15 22.69 -40.60
N ILE A 9 9.36 22.96 -41.62
CA ILE A 9 8.19 23.83 -41.46
C ILE A 9 7.09 22.92 -40.93
N LEU A 10 6.92 22.89 -39.61
CA LEU A 10 5.76 22.28 -38.98
C LEU A 10 4.53 23.09 -39.40
N ARG A 11 3.54 22.41 -39.97
CA ARG A 11 2.25 22.99 -40.33
C ARG A 11 1.14 22.19 -39.69
N VAL A 12 0.10 22.89 -39.30
CA VAL A 12 -1.19 22.28 -38.96
C VAL A 12 -2.09 22.50 -40.16
N ASP A 13 -2.86 21.50 -40.56
CA ASP A 13 -3.82 21.68 -41.64
C ASP A 13 -4.92 22.67 -41.20
N PRO A 14 -5.61 23.35 -42.15
CA PRO A 14 -6.60 24.38 -41.79
C PRO A 14 -7.76 23.89 -40.92
N LYS A 15 -8.00 22.57 -40.85
CA LYS A 15 -9.05 21.98 -40.01
C LYS A 15 -8.53 21.42 -38.68
N GLY A 16 -7.22 21.42 -38.45
CA GLY A 16 -6.62 21.02 -37.17
C GLY A 16 -6.62 19.51 -36.89
N TYR A 17 -6.61 18.67 -37.94
CA TYR A 17 -6.58 17.22 -37.82
C TYR A 17 -5.16 16.65 -37.82
N TYR A 18 -4.25 17.24 -38.57
CA TYR A 18 -2.90 16.73 -38.78
C TYR A 18 -1.86 17.84 -38.58
N LEU A 19 -0.85 17.51 -37.79
CA LEU A 19 0.42 18.19 -37.78
C LEU A 19 1.29 17.52 -38.84
N TYR A 20 1.75 18.25 -39.83
CA TYR A 20 2.54 17.69 -40.92
C TYR A 20 3.80 18.51 -41.17
N TRP A 21 4.83 17.82 -41.65
CA TRP A 21 6.09 18.44 -42.05
C TRP A 21 6.69 17.73 -43.25
N THR A 22 7.57 18.42 -43.97
CA THR A 22 8.26 17.85 -45.12
C THR A 22 9.75 17.81 -44.81
N TYR A 23 10.35 16.62 -44.93
CA TYR A 23 11.78 16.43 -44.74
C TYR A 23 12.50 16.46 -46.09
N GLN A 24 13.46 17.40 -46.24
CA GLN A 24 14.39 17.51 -47.38
C GLN A 24 13.77 17.20 -48.75
N SER A 25 12.54 17.69 -48.98
CA SER A 25 11.79 17.53 -50.25
C SER A 25 11.59 16.09 -50.75
N LYS A 26 11.65 15.06 -49.87
CA LYS A 26 11.54 13.65 -50.28
C LYS A 26 10.28 12.91 -49.80
N GLU A 27 9.62 13.34 -48.73
CA GLU A 27 8.26 12.86 -48.36
C GLU A 27 7.59 13.78 -47.30
N MET A 28 6.26 13.85 -47.32
CA MET A 28 5.45 14.58 -46.33
C MET A 28 5.02 13.63 -45.23
N GLU A 29 5.45 13.89 -44.00
CA GLU A 29 5.09 13.13 -42.82
C GLU A 29 3.91 13.79 -42.10
N PHE A 30 3.01 12.97 -41.56
CA PHE A 30 1.82 13.41 -40.85
C PHE A 30 1.80 12.80 -39.44
N LEU A 31 1.43 13.62 -38.47
CA LEU A 31 1.10 13.24 -37.11
C LEU A 31 -0.34 13.64 -36.86
N ASP A 32 -1.19 12.66 -36.54
CA ASP A 32 -2.57 12.92 -36.15
C ASP A 32 -2.58 13.72 -34.83
N ILE A 33 -3.21 14.89 -34.84
CA ILE A 33 -3.25 15.76 -33.66
C ILE A 33 -3.99 15.08 -32.51
N THR A 34 -4.96 14.22 -32.80
CA THR A 34 -5.68 13.44 -31.78
C THR A 34 -4.78 12.39 -31.11
N SER A 35 -3.66 12.04 -31.73
CA SER A 35 -2.66 11.12 -31.15
C SER A 35 -1.65 11.83 -30.23
N ILE A 36 -1.63 13.16 -30.22
CA ILE A 36 -0.74 13.97 -29.38
C ILE A 36 -1.24 13.91 -27.94
N ARG A 37 -0.45 13.28 -27.05
CA ARG A 37 -0.81 13.06 -25.64
C ARG A 37 -0.47 14.24 -24.73
N ASP A 38 0.59 14.98 -25.05
CA ASP A 38 1.13 16.09 -24.26
C ASP A 38 2.12 16.90 -25.14
N THR A 39 2.11 18.22 -25.01
CA THR A 39 3.05 19.13 -25.69
C THR A 39 3.89 19.86 -24.67
N ARG A 40 5.12 19.40 -24.47
CA ARG A 40 6.05 19.95 -23.47
C ARG A 40 6.95 21.02 -24.09
N PHE A 41 7.06 22.16 -23.42
CA PHE A 41 7.94 23.26 -23.83
C PHE A 41 8.92 23.66 -22.71
N GLY A 42 9.99 24.36 -23.09
CA GLY A 42 10.98 24.88 -22.15
C GLY A 42 11.67 23.78 -21.32
N LYS A 43 11.75 23.97 -20.01
CA LYS A 43 12.44 23.05 -19.06
C LYS A 43 11.77 21.67 -18.93
N PHE A 44 10.53 21.53 -19.37
CA PHE A 44 9.76 20.29 -19.31
C PHE A 44 9.87 19.48 -20.61
N ALA A 45 10.39 20.07 -21.69
CA ALA A 45 10.65 19.36 -22.93
C ALA A 45 11.73 18.29 -22.72
N LYS A 46 11.43 17.04 -23.09
CA LYS A 46 12.39 15.94 -22.98
C LYS A 46 13.46 16.09 -24.07
N MET A 47 14.51 16.81 -23.74
CA MET A 47 15.65 16.99 -24.66
C MET A 47 16.53 15.74 -24.61
N PRO A 48 16.74 15.03 -25.74
CA PRO A 48 17.70 13.94 -25.78
C PRO A 48 19.06 14.42 -25.28
N LYS A 49 19.75 13.61 -24.47
CA LYS A 49 21.03 14.03 -23.85
C LYS A 49 22.10 14.41 -24.87
N LEU A 50 22.11 13.74 -26.02
CA LEU A 50 22.96 14.12 -27.16
C LEU A 50 22.64 15.55 -27.63
N VAL A 51 21.35 15.90 -27.74
CA VAL A 51 20.90 17.26 -28.08
C VAL A 51 21.30 18.24 -26.98
N LYS A 52 21.16 17.87 -25.69
CA LYS A 52 21.62 18.70 -24.57
C LYS A 52 23.12 18.97 -24.60
N LEU A 53 23.94 17.96 -24.91
CA LEU A 53 25.39 18.14 -25.06
C LEU A 53 25.71 19.04 -26.26
N LYS A 54 25.04 18.84 -27.40
CA LYS A 54 25.23 19.65 -28.61
C LYS A 54 24.75 21.09 -28.48
N MET A 55 23.81 21.39 -27.58
CA MET A 55 23.33 22.75 -27.33
C MET A 55 24.17 23.52 -26.29
N GLN A 56 24.90 22.81 -25.42
CA GLN A 56 25.75 23.43 -24.39
C GLN A 56 27.17 23.67 -24.90
N LEU A 57 27.30 24.56 -25.89
CA LEU A 57 28.59 24.91 -26.50
C LEU A 57 29.32 25.97 -25.67
N ASN A 58 30.66 25.97 -25.73
CA ASN A 58 31.46 27.09 -25.23
C ASN A 58 31.40 28.29 -26.19
N SER A 59 32.09 29.38 -25.83
CA SER A 59 32.25 30.58 -26.68
C SER A 59 32.87 30.30 -28.06
N GLU A 60 33.49 29.12 -28.25
CA GLU A 60 34.09 28.68 -29.51
C GLU A 60 33.18 27.75 -30.33
N GLY A 61 31.93 27.53 -29.91
CA GLY A 61 30.99 26.65 -30.62
C GLY A 61 31.29 25.16 -30.50
N LYS A 62 32.12 24.74 -29.53
CA LYS A 62 32.50 23.34 -29.28
C LYS A 62 31.85 22.79 -28.01
N ILE A 63 31.66 21.48 -27.95
CA ILE A 63 31.08 20.78 -26.79
C ILE A 63 32.16 20.61 -25.72
N PRO A 64 32.04 21.25 -24.53
CA PRO A 64 33.01 21.10 -23.46
C PRO A 64 33.00 19.69 -22.85
N VAL A 65 34.17 19.07 -22.69
CA VAL A 65 34.28 17.73 -22.07
C VAL A 65 33.81 17.76 -20.60
N LYS A 66 33.94 18.90 -19.90
CA LYS A 66 33.35 19.09 -18.57
C LYS A 66 31.85 18.76 -18.48
N ASN A 67 31.10 18.94 -19.57
CA ASN A 67 29.66 18.65 -19.60
C ASN A 67 29.39 17.13 -19.55
N PHE A 68 30.28 16.30 -20.09
CA PHE A 68 30.18 14.84 -19.97
C PHE A 68 30.36 14.40 -18.51
N PHE A 69 31.32 15.00 -17.80
CA PHE A 69 31.51 14.74 -16.37
C PHE A 69 30.36 15.23 -15.49
N GLN A 70 29.69 16.32 -15.88
CA GLN A 70 28.47 16.77 -15.21
C GLN A 70 27.27 15.87 -15.52
N MET A 71 27.21 15.31 -16.73
CA MET A 71 26.12 14.44 -17.16
C MET A 71 26.24 13.00 -16.62
N PHE A 72 27.47 12.54 -16.37
CA PHE A 72 27.80 11.22 -15.83
C PHE A 72 28.78 11.34 -14.64
N PRO A 73 28.35 11.96 -13.52
CA PRO A 73 29.25 12.29 -12.41
C PRO A 73 29.71 11.08 -11.57
N ALA A 74 29.04 9.93 -11.71
CA ALA A 74 29.26 8.76 -10.88
C ALA A 74 30.68 8.17 -11.00
N ASP A 75 31.27 8.14 -12.20
CA ASP A 75 32.61 7.58 -12.44
C ASP A 75 33.35 8.35 -13.54
N ARG A 76 34.10 9.36 -13.11
CA ARG A 76 34.91 10.20 -14.00
C ARG A 76 35.92 9.41 -14.83
N LYS A 77 36.58 8.41 -14.23
CA LYS A 77 37.62 7.63 -14.92
C LYS A 77 37.01 6.80 -16.04
N ARG A 78 35.81 6.25 -15.81
CA ARG A 78 35.08 5.49 -16.83
C ARG A 78 34.63 6.38 -17.99
N VAL A 79 34.20 7.62 -17.71
CA VAL A 79 33.89 8.59 -18.78
C VAL A 79 35.13 8.93 -19.61
N GLU A 80 36.29 9.15 -18.98
CA GLU A 80 37.55 9.39 -19.69
C GLU A 80 37.95 8.19 -20.57
N ALA A 81 37.79 6.97 -20.06
CA ALA A 81 38.04 5.75 -20.82
C ALA A 81 37.09 5.60 -22.02
N ALA A 82 35.79 5.87 -21.85
CA ALA A 82 34.79 5.79 -22.90
C ALA A 82 35.00 6.83 -24.01
N LEU A 83 35.38 8.07 -23.66
CA LEU A 83 35.78 9.09 -24.63
C LEU A 83 37.02 8.65 -25.41
N SER A 84 38.03 8.10 -24.71
CA SER A 84 39.24 7.60 -25.34
C SER A 84 38.98 6.44 -26.30
N ALA A 85 38.04 5.54 -25.97
CA ALA A 85 37.63 4.42 -26.82
C ALA A 85 36.93 4.90 -28.11
N CYS A 86 36.32 6.08 -28.09
CA CYS A 86 35.70 6.72 -29.26
C CYS A 86 36.65 7.66 -30.01
N HIS A 87 37.95 7.68 -29.68
CA HIS A 87 38.94 8.60 -30.24
C HIS A 87 38.61 10.09 -30.02
N LEU A 88 37.94 10.42 -28.91
CA LEU A 88 37.57 11.79 -28.55
C LEU A 88 38.49 12.39 -27.48
N PRO A 89 38.61 13.73 -27.42
CA PRO A 89 39.29 14.43 -26.33
C PRO A 89 38.73 14.05 -24.95
N LYS A 90 39.61 13.87 -23.96
CA LYS A 90 39.26 13.38 -22.60
C LYS A 90 39.65 14.31 -21.46
N GLY A 91 40.44 15.34 -21.72
CA GLY A 91 40.85 16.33 -20.73
C GLY A 91 39.65 17.15 -20.24
N LYS A 92 39.64 17.54 -18.96
CA LYS A 92 38.53 18.30 -18.36
C LYS A 92 38.22 19.61 -19.09
N ASN A 93 39.26 20.25 -19.61
CA ASN A 93 39.18 21.55 -20.27
C ASN A 93 39.16 21.43 -21.80
N ASP A 94 39.18 20.21 -22.33
CA ASP A 94 39.12 19.97 -23.76
C ASP A 94 37.70 20.24 -24.28
N ALA A 95 37.58 20.41 -25.59
CA ALA A 95 36.31 20.57 -26.27
C ALA A 95 36.26 19.71 -27.54
N ILE A 96 35.07 19.23 -27.87
CA ILE A 96 34.79 18.32 -29.00
C ILE A 96 34.00 19.10 -30.05
N ASN A 97 34.34 18.98 -31.33
CA ASN A 97 33.52 19.60 -32.38
C ASN A 97 32.18 18.84 -32.49
N PRO A 98 31.03 19.53 -32.65
CA PRO A 98 29.73 18.86 -32.75
C PRO A 98 29.60 17.84 -33.88
N GLU A 99 30.35 18.03 -34.97
CA GLU A 99 30.42 17.13 -36.13
C GLU A 99 31.16 15.83 -35.84
N ASP A 100 32.16 15.86 -34.94
CA ASP A 100 32.94 14.69 -34.52
C ASP A 100 32.16 13.80 -33.52
N PHE A 101 30.98 14.26 -33.07
CA PHE A 101 30.12 13.54 -32.13
C PHE A 101 28.71 13.28 -32.68
N PRO A 102 28.56 12.54 -33.80
CA PRO A 102 27.26 12.11 -34.30
C PRO A 102 26.67 10.98 -33.43
N GLU A 103 25.39 10.65 -33.63
CA GLU A 103 24.69 9.61 -32.85
C GLU A 103 25.39 8.24 -32.84
N PRO A 104 25.98 7.73 -33.94
CA PRO A 104 26.71 6.46 -33.90
C PRO A 104 27.89 6.50 -32.91
N VAL A 105 28.65 7.59 -32.87
CA VAL A 105 29.75 7.78 -31.91
C VAL A 105 29.21 7.91 -30.49
N TYR A 106 28.07 8.57 -30.30
CA TYR A 106 27.39 8.62 -29.00
C TYR A 106 26.94 7.23 -28.51
N LYS A 107 26.40 6.40 -29.42
CA LYS A 107 26.04 5.00 -29.13
C LYS A 107 27.26 4.18 -28.74
N SER A 108 28.36 4.28 -29.48
CA SER A 108 29.63 3.63 -29.11
C SER A 108 30.17 4.13 -27.77
N PHE A 109 30.05 5.43 -27.49
CA PHE A 109 30.42 6.02 -26.19
C PHE A 109 29.58 5.41 -25.05
N LEU A 110 28.27 5.28 -25.22
CA LEU A 110 27.40 4.67 -24.22
C LEU A 110 27.72 3.18 -24.00
N MET A 111 27.98 2.43 -25.08
CA MET A 111 28.38 1.02 -25.00
C MET A 111 29.71 0.85 -24.25
N SER A 112 30.66 1.77 -24.44
CA SER A 112 31.91 1.77 -23.68
C SER A 112 31.75 2.26 -22.23
N LEU A 113 30.84 3.19 -21.97
CA LEU A 113 30.58 3.76 -20.64
C LEU A 113 29.79 2.79 -19.75
N CYS A 114 28.85 2.05 -20.33
CA CYS A 114 27.95 1.14 -19.65
C CYS A 114 27.98 -0.25 -20.33
N PRO A 115 29.06 -1.04 -20.14
CA PRO A 115 29.12 -2.41 -20.65
C PRO A 115 27.97 -3.27 -20.10
N ARG A 116 27.45 -4.19 -20.94
CA ARG A 116 26.26 -5.02 -20.66
C ARG A 116 26.55 -6.53 -20.74
N PRO A 117 27.41 -7.08 -19.85
CA PRO A 117 27.81 -8.49 -19.91
C PRO A 117 26.63 -9.46 -19.77
N GLU A 118 25.56 -9.08 -19.08
CA GLU A 118 24.35 -9.88 -18.93
C GLU A 118 23.58 -10.05 -20.25
N ILE A 119 23.61 -9.06 -21.15
CA ILE A 119 22.99 -9.17 -22.47
C ILE A 119 23.83 -10.07 -23.37
N ASP A 120 25.16 -10.00 -23.25
CA ASP A 120 26.07 -10.92 -23.96
C ASP A 120 25.87 -12.38 -23.52
N GLU A 121 25.63 -12.62 -22.22
CA GLU A 121 25.27 -13.95 -21.68
C GLU A 121 23.94 -14.45 -22.28
N ILE A 122 22.91 -13.61 -22.36
CA ILE A 122 21.63 -13.95 -22.99
C ILE A 122 21.83 -14.26 -24.47
N PHE A 123 22.58 -13.43 -25.19
CA PHE A 123 22.85 -13.57 -26.61
C PHE A 123 23.57 -14.89 -26.92
N THR A 124 24.60 -15.21 -26.15
CA THR A 124 25.41 -16.43 -26.34
C THR A 124 24.66 -17.72 -25.98
N SER A 125 23.67 -17.66 -25.09
CA SER A 125 22.86 -18.83 -24.69
C SER A 125 22.09 -19.49 -25.84
N TYR A 126 21.80 -18.76 -26.92
CA TYR A 126 21.12 -19.27 -28.12
C TYR A 126 22.06 -19.94 -29.12
N HIS A 127 23.37 -19.94 -28.85
CA HIS A 127 24.39 -20.51 -29.72
C HIS A 127 25.23 -21.56 -29.00
N ALA A 128 25.08 -22.83 -29.41
CA ALA A 128 25.96 -23.91 -28.95
C ALA A 128 27.45 -23.71 -29.34
N LYS A 129 27.74 -22.80 -30.28
CA LYS A 129 29.10 -22.51 -30.80
C LYS A 129 29.53 -21.05 -30.60
N ALA A 130 28.85 -20.27 -29.75
CA ALA A 130 29.18 -18.86 -29.45
C ALA A 130 29.53 -18.01 -30.69
N LYS A 131 28.68 -18.06 -31.72
CA LYS A 131 28.88 -17.24 -32.94
C LYS A 131 28.70 -15.75 -32.60
N PRO A 132 29.40 -14.83 -33.28
CA PRO A 132 29.32 -13.38 -33.01
C PRO A 132 28.03 -12.72 -33.53
N TYR A 133 27.05 -13.50 -34.01
CA TYR A 133 25.79 -13.01 -34.58
C TYR A 133 24.65 -13.98 -34.26
N MET A 134 23.44 -13.44 -34.10
CA MET A 134 22.17 -14.16 -33.99
C MET A 134 21.47 -14.14 -35.36
N THR A 135 20.97 -15.28 -35.84
CA THR A 135 20.23 -15.30 -37.12
C THR A 135 18.77 -14.85 -36.93
N LYS A 136 18.11 -14.47 -38.02
CA LYS A 136 16.67 -14.22 -38.10
C LYS A 136 15.84 -15.29 -37.39
N GLU A 137 16.15 -16.58 -37.56
CA GLU A 137 15.43 -17.69 -36.92
C GLU A 137 15.66 -17.73 -35.41
N HIS A 138 16.90 -17.49 -34.96
CA HIS A 138 17.22 -17.43 -33.54
C HIS A 138 16.50 -16.27 -32.85
N LEU A 139 16.48 -15.08 -33.47
CA LEU A 139 15.76 -13.93 -32.93
C LEU A 139 14.25 -14.16 -32.92
N THR A 140 13.71 -14.77 -33.98
CA THR A 140 12.29 -15.17 -34.04
C THR A 140 11.94 -16.12 -32.89
N LYS A 141 12.81 -17.10 -32.62
CA LYS A 141 12.65 -18.03 -31.51
C LYS A 141 12.73 -17.30 -30.16
N PHE A 142 13.68 -16.39 -29.98
CA PHE A 142 13.80 -15.57 -28.77
C PHE A 142 12.52 -14.76 -28.50
N ILE A 143 12.02 -14.03 -29.50
CA ILE A 143 10.81 -13.22 -29.36
C ILE A 143 9.61 -14.10 -28.98
N ASN A 144 9.39 -15.19 -29.70
CA ASN A 144 8.22 -16.04 -29.49
C ASN A 144 8.27 -16.91 -28.23
N GLN A 145 9.47 -17.23 -27.72
CA GLN A 145 9.63 -18.10 -26.55
C GLN A 145 9.92 -17.35 -25.24
N LYS A 146 10.57 -16.19 -25.30
CA LYS A 146 10.95 -15.42 -24.11
C LYS A 146 10.24 -14.08 -23.97
N GLN A 147 10.03 -13.35 -25.07
CA GLN A 147 9.39 -12.02 -25.02
C GLN A 147 7.87 -12.05 -25.17
N ARG A 148 7.29 -13.20 -25.52
CA ARG A 148 5.85 -13.34 -25.70
C ARG A 148 5.20 -13.78 -24.39
N ASP A 149 4.14 -13.08 -24.00
CA ASP A 149 3.27 -13.53 -22.92
C ASP A 149 2.49 -14.80 -23.33
N SER A 150 2.65 -15.84 -22.52
CA SER A 150 2.04 -17.16 -22.76
C SER A 150 0.51 -17.17 -22.62
N ARG A 151 -0.06 -16.20 -21.90
CA ARG A 151 -1.50 -16.07 -21.65
C ARG A 151 -2.25 -15.48 -22.85
N LEU A 152 -1.55 -14.82 -23.76
CA LEU A 152 -2.17 -14.18 -24.92
C LEU A 152 -2.63 -15.21 -25.96
N ASN A 153 -3.88 -15.07 -26.37
CA ASN A 153 -4.48 -15.90 -27.41
C ASN A 153 -3.65 -15.83 -28.72
N SER A 154 -3.29 -16.98 -29.27
CA SER A 154 -2.40 -17.09 -30.44
C SER A 154 -3.07 -16.68 -31.77
N LEU A 155 -4.39 -16.61 -31.83
CA LEU A 155 -5.14 -16.14 -33.01
C LEU A 155 -5.28 -14.62 -33.00
N LEU A 156 -5.65 -14.04 -31.85
CA LEU A 156 -5.78 -12.59 -31.70
C LEU A 156 -4.43 -11.88 -31.73
N PHE A 157 -3.42 -12.52 -31.13
CA PHE A 157 -2.04 -12.03 -31.10
C PHE A 157 -1.15 -13.10 -31.74
N PRO A 158 -0.98 -13.12 -33.07
CA PRO A 158 -0.16 -14.13 -33.73
C PRO A 158 1.32 -14.05 -33.31
N PRO A 159 2.04 -15.19 -33.25
CA PRO A 159 3.49 -15.19 -33.06
C PRO A 159 4.21 -14.39 -34.15
N ALA A 160 5.34 -13.77 -33.80
CA ALA A 160 6.15 -13.02 -34.73
C ALA A 160 6.64 -13.94 -35.86
N ARG A 161 6.40 -13.54 -37.10
CA ARG A 161 6.89 -14.27 -38.28
C ARG A 161 8.34 -13.86 -38.58
N PRO A 162 9.16 -14.76 -39.14
CA PRO A 162 10.53 -14.44 -39.51
C PRO A 162 10.66 -13.17 -40.38
N ASP A 163 9.70 -12.89 -41.26
CA ASP A 163 9.75 -11.71 -42.14
C ASP A 163 9.49 -10.38 -41.38
N GLN A 164 8.67 -10.42 -40.34
CA GLN A 164 8.48 -9.27 -39.45
C GLN A 164 9.75 -9.02 -38.61
N VAL A 165 10.42 -10.11 -38.21
CA VAL A 165 11.68 -10.04 -37.46
C VAL A 165 12.82 -9.46 -38.31
N GLN A 166 12.81 -9.65 -39.63
CA GLN A 166 13.76 -8.98 -40.51
C GLN A 166 13.69 -7.46 -40.38
N GLY A 167 12.49 -6.88 -40.34
CA GLY A 167 12.32 -5.44 -40.15
C GLY A 167 12.88 -4.92 -38.82
N LEU A 168 12.90 -5.76 -37.77
CA LEU A 168 13.56 -5.43 -36.50
C LEU A 168 15.09 -5.45 -36.64
N ILE A 169 15.64 -6.41 -37.38
CA ILE A 169 17.08 -6.47 -37.67
C ILE A 169 17.49 -5.23 -38.48
N ASP A 170 16.74 -4.91 -39.53
CA ASP A 170 17.00 -3.74 -40.39
C ASP A 170 16.98 -2.42 -39.60
N LYS A 171 16.15 -2.35 -38.55
CA LYS A 171 16.02 -1.17 -37.68
C LYS A 171 17.13 -1.05 -36.62
N TYR A 172 17.53 -2.16 -36.01
CA TYR A 172 18.38 -2.15 -34.80
C TYR A 172 19.84 -2.54 -35.05
N GLU A 173 20.15 -3.24 -36.14
CA GLU A 173 21.51 -3.67 -36.43
C GLU A 173 22.36 -2.53 -37.01
N PRO A 174 23.50 -2.18 -36.39
CA PRO A 174 24.36 -1.10 -36.87
C PRO A 174 25.15 -1.47 -38.15
N SER A 175 25.52 -2.75 -38.33
CA SER A 175 26.32 -3.19 -39.48
C SER A 175 25.47 -3.54 -40.69
N GLY A 176 25.59 -2.78 -41.77
CA GLY A 176 24.88 -3.05 -43.03
C GLY A 176 25.17 -4.44 -43.62
N ILE A 177 26.35 -5.01 -43.37
CA ILE A 177 26.70 -6.37 -43.81
C ILE A 177 25.87 -7.42 -43.05
N ASN A 178 25.65 -7.21 -41.76
CA ASN A 178 24.84 -8.11 -40.93
C ASN A 178 23.35 -7.99 -41.30
N VAL A 179 22.88 -6.76 -41.54
CA VAL A 179 21.51 -6.49 -42.04
C VAL A 179 21.23 -7.29 -43.30
N GLN A 180 22.10 -7.18 -44.32
CA GLN A 180 21.96 -7.91 -45.59
C GLN A 180 21.95 -9.44 -45.41
N ARG A 181 22.58 -9.95 -44.37
CA ARG A 181 22.64 -11.38 -44.04
C ARG A 181 21.53 -11.84 -43.09
N GLY A 182 20.62 -10.96 -42.67
CA GLY A 182 19.59 -11.27 -41.67
C GLY A 182 20.18 -11.65 -40.32
N GLN A 183 21.25 -10.96 -39.91
CA GLN A 183 22.04 -11.23 -38.71
C GLN A 183 21.97 -10.04 -37.74
N LEU A 184 21.84 -10.34 -36.45
CA LEU A 184 21.87 -9.36 -35.36
C LEU A 184 23.14 -9.55 -34.51
N SER A 185 23.87 -8.47 -34.27
CA SER A 185 25.04 -8.42 -33.40
C SER A 185 24.65 -8.26 -31.92
N PRO A 186 25.58 -8.49 -30.97
CA PRO A 186 25.34 -8.18 -29.56
C PRO A 186 24.93 -6.71 -29.33
N GLU A 187 25.54 -5.79 -30.08
CA GLU A 187 25.16 -4.37 -30.05
C GLU A 187 23.72 -4.16 -30.55
N GLY A 188 23.36 -4.77 -31.69
CA GLY A 188 21.99 -4.73 -32.20
C GLY A 188 20.96 -5.27 -31.20
N MET A 189 21.32 -6.30 -30.41
CA MET A 189 20.47 -6.84 -29.35
C MET A 189 20.26 -5.84 -28.20
N VAL A 190 21.28 -5.10 -27.79
CA VAL A 190 21.14 -4.04 -26.77
C VAL A 190 20.16 -2.98 -27.24
N TRP A 191 20.26 -2.55 -28.50
CA TRP A 191 19.37 -1.52 -29.06
C TRP A 191 17.95 -2.02 -29.24
N PHE A 192 17.76 -3.28 -29.68
CA PHE A 192 16.44 -3.92 -29.73
C PHE A 192 15.78 -3.98 -28.35
N LEU A 193 16.50 -4.42 -27.31
CA LEU A 193 15.97 -4.51 -25.95
C LEU A 193 15.68 -3.15 -25.31
N CYS A 194 16.32 -2.07 -25.79
CA CYS A 194 16.03 -0.68 -25.42
C CYS A 194 14.95 -0.03 -26.31
N GLY A 195 14.52 -0.69 -27.39
CA GLY A 195 13.62 -0.16 -28.38
C GLY A 195 12.15 -0.12 -27.92
N PRO A 196 11.31 0.73 -28.54
CA PRO A 196 9.89 0.84 -28.19
C PRO A 196 9.09 -0.45 -28.39
N GLU A 197 9.47 -1.32 -29.34
CA GLU A 197 8.81 -2.61 -29.56
C GLU A 197 9.00 -3.59 -28.40
N ASN A 198 10.00 -3.36 -27.54
CA ASN A 198 10.29 -4.18 -26.37
C ASN A 198 9.90 -3.52 -25.04
N SER A 199 8.88 -2.65 -25.09
CA SER A 199 8.33 -1.99 -23.90
C SER A 199 7.82 -3.01 -22.87
N VAL A 200 8.18 -2.80 -21.60
CA VAL A 200 7.64 -3.56 -20.46
C VAL A 200 6.13 -3.34 -20.27
N LEU A 201 5.63 -2.20 -20.77
CA LEU A 201 4.24 -1.80 -20.69
C LEU A 201 3.51 -2.10 -21.99
N ALA A 202 2.31 -2.66 -21.87
CA ALA A 202 1.30 -2.68 -22.91
C ALA A 202 0.78 -1.25 -23.15
N GLN A 203 1.20 -0.63 -24.26
CA GLN A 203 1.00 0.81 -24.51
C GLN A 203 -0.47 1.22 -24.68
N ASP A 204 -1.33 0.28 -25.08
CA ASP A 204 -2.78 0.44 -25.17
C ASP A 204 -3.42 0.69 -23.80
N LYS A 205 -2.87 0.11 -22.73
CA LYS A 205 -3.38 0.26 -21.36
C LYS A 205 -3.14 1.64 -20.76
N LEU A 206 -2.09 2.33 -21.24
CA LEU A 206 -1.82 3.72 -20.87
C LEU A 206 -2.80 4.69 -21.53
N LEU A 207 -3.39 4.32 -22.67
CA LEU A 207 -4.41 5.12 -23.35
C LEU A 207 -5.78 4.90 -22.71
N LEU A 208 -6.71 5.80 -23.02
CA LEU A 208 -8.12 5.63 -22.70
C LEU A 208 -8.65 4.37 -23.43
N HIS A 209 -8.95 3.32 -22.66
CA HIS A 209 -9.33 2.02 -23.21
C HIS A 209 -10.42 1.32 -22.40
N HIS A 210 -10.70 1.78 -21.19
CA HIS A 210 -11.84 1.30 -20.43
C HIS A 210 -13.15 1.82 -21.02
N ASP A 211 -14.23 1.06 -20.83
CA ASP A 211 -15.58 1.53 -21.11
C ASP A 211 -15.93 2.65 -20.13
N MET A 212 -16.26 3.84 -20.66
CA MET A 212 -16.60 5.05 -19.90
C MET A 212 -18.12 5.29 -19.81
N THR A 213 -18.93 4.33 -20.27
CA THR A 213 -20.40 4.40 -20.33
C THR A 213 -21.10 3.65 -19.18
N GLN A 214 -20.35 3.01 -18.28
CA GLN A 214 -20.93 2.39 -17.08
C GLN A 214 -21.35 3.45 -16.06
N PRO A 215 -22.25 3.15 -15.11
CA PRO A 215 -22.63 4.09 -14.05
C PRO A 215 -21.43 4.62 -13.23
N LEU A 216 -21.48 5.86 -12.76
CA LEU A 216 -20.36 6.51 -12.06
C LEU A 216 -19.81 5.69 -10.87
N ASN A 217 -20.68 4.99 -10.14
CA ASN A 217 -20.28 4.17 -9.00
C ASN A 217 -19.54 2.88 -9.40
N HIS A 218 -19.37 2.57 -10.68
CA HIS A 218 -18.63 1.43 -11.21
C HIS A 218 -17.14 1.71 -11.44
N TYR A 219 -16.66 2.91 -11.10
CA TYR A 219 -15.27 3.32 -11.28
C TYR A 219 -14.58 3.61 -9.95
N PHE A 220 -13.28 3.37 -9.88
CA PHE A 220 -12.41 4.04 -8.92
C PHE A 220 -12.12 5.44 -9.42
N ILE A 221 -12.17 6.42 -8.52
CA ILE A 221 -12.08 7.86 -8.84
C ILE A 221 -10.89 8.43 -8.09
N ASN A 222 -9.96 9.05 -8.81
CA ASN A 222 -8.79 9.67 -8.21
C ASN A 222 -9.23 10.85 -7.33
N SER A 223 -8.94 10.79 -6.03
CA SER A 223 -9.57 11.65 -5.02
C SER A 223 -8.57 12.25 -4.05
N SER A 224 -8.69 13.56 -3.79
CA SER A 224 -7.86 14.33 -2.87
C SER A 224 -8.63 14.64 -1.58
N HIS A 225 -7.89 14.65 -0.48
CA HIS A 225 -8.33 15.10 0.85
C HIS A 225 -7.65 16.42 1.19
N ASN A 226 -8.38 17.34 1.84
CA ASN A 226 -7.93 18.68 2.22
C ASN A 226 -7.07 19.35 1.14
N THR A 227 -7.61 19.41 -0.08
CA THR A 227 -6.87 19.72 -1.31
C THR A 227 -6.15 21.06 -1.25
N TYR A 228 -6.65 22.02 -0.47
CA TYR A 228 -6.04 23.33 -0.31
C TYR A 228 -4.69 23.29 0.43
N LEU A 229 -4.39 22.27 1.23
CA LEU A 229 -3.17 22.21 2.05
C LEU A 229 -1.93 21.80 1.23
N THR A 230 -0.85 22.55 1.43
CA THR A 230 0.45 22.29 0.81
C THR A 230 1.45 21.56 1.71
N ALA A 231 1.12 21.39 3.00
CA ALA A 231 1.99 20.78 4.00
C ALA A 231 1.19 20.03 5.10
N GLY A 232 1.67 20.06 6.35
CA GLY A 232 1.02 19.41 7.49
C GLY A 232 -0.36 19.98 7.81
N GLN A 233 -1.19 19.21 8.54
CA GLN A 233 -2.58 19.56 8.82
C GLN A 233 -2.75 20.69 9.85
N PHE A 234 -1.75 20.92 10.72
CA PHE A 234 -1.90 21.87 11.84
C PHE A 234 -1.42 23.29 11.53
N SER A 235 -0.31 23.43 10.80
CA SER A 235 0.33 24.74 10.51
C SER A 235 0.76 24.86 9.04
N GLY A 236 0.16 24.04 8.18
CA GLY A 236 0.42 24.07 6.73
C GLY A 236 -0.14 25.31 6.06
N VAL A 237 0.49 25.70 4.95
CA VAL A 237 0.00 26.78 4.11
C VAL A 237 -1.10 26.24 3.19
N SER A 238 -2.21 26.96 3.10
CA SER A 238 -3.29 26.73 2.14
C SER A 238 -3.03 27.51 0.85
N SER A 239 -3.35 26.93 -0.31
CA SER A 239 -3.10 27.58 -1.60
C SER A 239 -4.10 27.17 -2.69
N ALA A 240 -4.62 28.15 -3.43
CA ALA A 240 -5.44 27.92 -4.61
C ALA A 240 -4.66 27.18 -5.73
N GLU A 241 -3.34 27.32 -5.77
CA GLU A 241 -2.49 26.63 -6.75
C GLU A 241 -2.50 25.11 -6.57
N MET A 242 -2.72 24.63 -5.34
CA MET A 242 -2.79 23.19 -5.10
C MET A 242 -3.98 22.56 -5.84
N TYR A 243 -5.11 23.25 -5.96
CA TYR A 243 -6.23 22.78 -6.79
C TYR A 243 -5.83 22.63 -8.26
N ARG A 244 -5.07 23.58 -8.82
CA ARG A 244 -4.58 23.48 -10.21
C ARG A 244 -3.71 22.25 -10.38
N GLN A 245 -2.70 22.08 -9.51
CA GLN A 245 -1.75 20.96 -9.60
C GLN A 245 -2.43 19.59 -9.43
N VAL A 246 -3.35 19.48 -8.47
CA VAL A 246 -4.10 18.26 -8.21
C VAL A 246 -5.00 17.91 -9.40
N LEU A 247 -5.72 18.86 -9.98
CA LEU A 247 -6.54 18.61 -11.18
C LEU A 247 -5.69 18.26 -12.41
N LEU A 248 -4.56 18.94 -12.60
CA LEU A 248 -3.61 18.66 -13.69
C LEU A 248 -2.97 17.28 -13.57
N SER A 249 -2.86 16.73 -12.35
CA SER A 249 -2.43 15.33 -12.13
C SER A 249 -3.47 14.30 -12.55
N GLY A 250 -4.69 14.71 -12.90
CA GLY A 250 -5.80 13.82 -13.26
C GLY A 250 -6.71 13.48 -12.07
N CYS A 251 -6.58 14.15 -10.93
CA CYS A 251 -7.53 14.00 -9.81
C CYS A 251 -8.92 14.52 -10.21
N ARG A 252 -9.99 13.83 -9.81
CA ARG A 252 -11.40 14.11 -10.20
C ARG A 252 -12.32 14.36 -9.01
N CYS A 253 -11.84 14.23 -7.77
CA CYS A 253 -12.57 14.62 -6.56
C CYS A 253 -11.67 15.49 -5.69
N VAL A 254 -12.05 16.74 -5.44
CA VAL A 254 -11.29 17.69 -4.61
C VAL A 254 -12.15 18.22 -3.47
N GLU A 255 -11.51 18.61 -2.37
CA GLU A 255 -12.17 19.00 -1.12
C GLU A 255 -12.03 20.50 -0.84
N LEU A 256 -13.09 21.10 -0.32
CA LEU A 256 -13.20 22.53 0.01
C LEU A 256 -13.85 22.67 1.39
N ASP A 257 -13.04 23.01 2.38
CA ASP A 257 -13.48 23.25 3.76
C ASP A 257 -13.85 24.72 3.89
N CYS A 258 -15.15 25.01 3.78
CA CYS A 258 -15.65 26.37 3.63
C CYS A 258 -16.02 26.96 4.98
N TRP A 259 -15.42 28.08 5.35
CA TRP A 259 -15.63 28.78 6.62
C TRP A 259 -16.09 30.21 6.41
N LYS A 260 -16.73 30.78 7.44
CA LYS A 260 -17.21 32.17 7.42
C LYS A 260 -16.06 33.17 7.26
N GLY A 261 -16.27 34.14 6.39
CA GLY A 261 -15.38 35.29 6.20
C GLY A 261 -15.39 36.24 7.39
N LYS A 262 -14.26 36.91 7.64
CA LYS A 262 -14.15 37.95 8.66
C LYS A 262 -14.67 39.30 8.12
N PRO A 263 -15.31 40.15 8.96
CA PRO A 263 -15.64 41.53 8.59
C PRO A 263 -14.39 42.34 8.22
N PRO A 264 -14.48 43.36 7.32
CA PRO A 264 -15.70 43.95 6.76
C PRO A 264 -16.19 43.34 5.43
N ASP A 265 -15.38 42.53 4.75
CA ASP A 265 -15.68 42.09 3.38
C ASP A 265 -16.62 40.87 3.31
N GLU A 266 -16.78 40.13 4.42
CA GLU A 266 -17.63 38.93 4.53
C GLU A 266 -17.41 37.92 3.38
N GLU A 267 -16.17 37.80 2.88
CA GLU A 267 -15.81 36.86 1.82
C GLU A 267 -15.60 35.45 2.40
N PRO A 268 -16.32 34.41 1.91
CA PRO A 268 -16.11 33.04 2.36
C PRO A 268 -14.66 32.60 2.12
N ILE A 269 -14.11 31.86 3.09
CA ILE A 269 -12.72 31.39 3.06
C ILE A 269 -12.65 29.87 3.07
N ILE A 270 -11.48 29.34 2.69
CA ILE A 270 -11.13 27.94 2.82
C ILE A 270 -9.91 27.82 3.74
N THR A 271 -10.04 26.98 4.76
CA THR A 271 -8.99 26.72 5.77
C THR A 271 -9.28 25.44 6.52
N HIS A 272 -8.30 24.91 7.26
CA HIS A 272 -8.55 23.80 8.19
C HIS A 272 -8.93 24.37 9.56
N GLY A 273 -10.19 24.17 9.95
CA GLY A 273 -10.80 24.82 11.10
C GLY A 273 -10.00 24.64 12.40
N PHE A 274 -9.97 25.69 13.22
CA PHE A 274 -9.34 25.69 14.54
C PHE A 274 -7.87 25.25 14.57
N THR A 275 -7.16 25.45 13.46
CA THR A 275 -5.73 25.21 13.36
C THR A 275 -4.97 26.50 13.03
N MET A 276 -3.65 26.40 12.88
CA MET A 276 -2.77 27.52 12.49
C MET A 276 -2.53 27.57 10.97
N THR A 277 -3.38 26.92 10.16
CA THR A 277 -3.26 26.97 8.70
C THR A 277 -3.63 28.35 8.16
N THR A 278 -3.04 28.73 7.03
CA THR A 278 -3.41 29.98 6.38
C THR A 278 -4.77 29.86 5.68
N ASP A 279 -5.46 30.98 5.50
CA ASP A 279 -6.74 31.02 4.81
C ASP A 279 -6.54 31.40 3.34
N ILE A 280 -7.39 30.88 2.44
CA ILE A 280 -7.51 31.36 1.06
C ILE A 280 -8.95 31.75 0.77
N PHE A 281 -9.18 32.65 -0.18
CA PHE A 281 -10.55 33.00 -0.55
C PHE A 281 -11.22 31.87 -1.33
N PHE A 282 -12.47 31.57 -1.00
CA PHE A 282 -13.27 30.57 -1.71
C PHE A 282 -13.35 30.89 -3.21
N LYS A 283 -13.55 32.17 -3.56
CA LYS A 283 -13.60 32.64 -4.95
C LYS A 283 -12.33 32.27 -5.72
N GLU A 284 -11.15 32.48 -5.14
CA GLU A 284 -9.86 32.17 -5.77
C GLU A 284 -9.71 30.66 -6.05
N ALA A 285 -10.14 29.81 -5.11
CA ALA A 285 -10.14 28.36 -5.29
C ALA A 285 -11.07 27.92 -6.42
N ILE A 286 -12.28 28.48 -6.49
CA ILE A 286 -13.26 28.19 -7.56
C ILE A 286 -12.73 28.63 -8.93
N GLU A 287 -12.11 29.81 -9.03
CA GLU A 287 -11.44 30.27 -10.27
C GLU A 287 -10.30 29.32 -10.69
N ALA A 288 -9.46 28.90 -9.74
CA ALA A 288 -8.37 27.95 -9.99
C ALA A 288 -8.89 26.58 -10.49
N ILE A 289 -10.00 26.10 -9.90
CA ILE A 289 -10.67 24.86 -10.32
C ILE A 289 -11.22 25.03 -11.74
N ALA A 290 -11.96 26.10 -12.02
CA ALA A 290 -12.55 26.35 -13.33
C ALA A 290 -11.49 26.39 -14.45
N GLU A 291 -10.34 27.00 -14.17
CA GLU A 291 -9.24 27.09 -15.13
C GLU A 291 -8.60 25.73 -15.45
N SER A 292 -8.55 24.81 -14.49
CA SER A 292 -7.76 23.57 -14.60
C SER A 292 -8.58 22.29 -14.71
N ALA A 293 -9.89 22.37 -14.43
CA ALA A 293 -10.83 21.25 -14.35
C ALA A 293 -10.65 20.24 -15.49
N PHE A 294 -10.73 20.70 -16.73
CA PHE A 294 -10.79 19.82 -17.90
C PHE A 294 -9.54 19.86 -18.79
N LYS A 295 -8.41 20.37 -18.29
CA LYS A 295 -7.14 20.45 -19.05
C LYS A 295 -6.53 19.07 -19.33
N THR A 296 -6.44 18.21 -18.32
CA THR A 296 -5.84 16.87 -18.45
C THR A 296 -6.87 15.78 -18.76
N SER A 297 -8.08 15.92 -18.24
CA SER A 297 -9.16 14.93 -18.39
C SER A 297 -10.50 15.62 -18.64
N PRO A 298 -11.28 15.19 -19.65
CA PRO A 298 -12.60 15.77 -19.93
C PRO A 298 -13.72 15.19 -19.05
N TYR A 299 -13.42 14.21 -18.21
CA TYR A 299 -14.40 13.51 -17.38
C TYR A 299 -14.79 14.33 -16.14
N PRO A 300 -15.98 14.06 -15.56
CA PRO A 300 -16.57 14.89 -14.51
C PRO A 300 -15.67 15.11 -13.30
N ILE A 301 -15.89 16.21 -12.60
CA ILE A 301 -15.24 16.53 -11.32
C ILE A 301 -16.29 16.60 -10.21
N ILE A 302 -15.95 16.06 -9.04
CA ILE A 302 -16.74 16.15 -7.82
C ILE A 302 -16.06 17.13 -6.88
N LEU A 303 -16.79 18.17 -6.46
CA LEU A 303 -16.36 19.08 -5.42
C LEU A 303 -16.98 18.65 -4.09
N SER A 304 -16.16 18.15 -3.17
CA SER A 304 -16.55 17.79 -1.80
C SER A 304 -16.51 19.03 -0.92
N PHE A 305 -17.67 19.62 -0.66
CA PHE A 305 -17.77 20.74 0.27
C PHE A 305 -17.91 20.18 1.68
N GLU A 306 -17.06 20.64 2.58
CA GLU A 306 -17.24 20.55 4.03
C GLU A 306 -17.68 21.95 4.49
N ASN A 307 -18.98 22.13 4.69
CA ASN A 307 -19.58 23.45 4.86
C ASN A 307 -19.71 23.82 6.33
N HIS A 308 -18.97 24.85 6.76
CA HIS A 308 -18.99 25.47 8.09
C HIS A 308 -19.51 26.92 8.07
N VAL A 309 -20.07 27.37 6.94
CA VAL A 309 -20.62 28.72 6.80
C VAL A 309 -22.03 28.74 7.39
N ASP A 310 -22.17 29.30 8.58
CA ASP A 310 -23.43 29.46 9.32
C ASP A 310 -24.35 30.57 8.74
N SER A 311 -23.78 31.54 8.02
CA SER A 311 -24.52 32.66 7.42
C SER A 311 -25.20 32.30 6.07
N PRO A 312 -26.54 32.44 5.95
CA PRO A 312 -27.25 32.27 4.67
C PRO A 312 -26.71 33.18 3.56
N ARG A 313 -26.38 34.43 3.91
CA ARG A 313 -25.85 35.43 2.97
C ARG A 313 -24.55 34.96 2.31
N GLN A 314 -23.64 34.42 3.11
CA GLN A 314 -22.37 33.90 2.61
C GLN A 314 -22.54 32.59 1.83
N GLN A 315 -23.44 31.69 2.26
CA GLN A 315 -23.78 30.49 1.47
C GLN A 315 -24.39 30.84 0.09
N ALA A 316 -25.28 31.82 0.03
CA ALA A 316 -25.85 32.31 -1.23
C ALA A 316 -24.76 32.88 -2.16
N LYS A 317 -23.78 33.61 -1.59
CA LYS A 317 -22.61 34.12 -2.31
C LYS A 317 -21.72 33.01 -2.85
N MET A 318 -21.49 31.93 -2.09
CA MET A 318 -20.77 30.74 -2.58
C MET A 318 -21.50 30.06 -3.75
N ALA A 319 -22.83 29.95 -3.67
CA ALA A 319 -23.65 29.39 -4.73
C ALA A 319 -23.60 30.26 -6.00
N GLU A 320 -23.64 31.60 -5.84
CA GLU A 320 -23.48 32.56 -6.93
C GLU A 320 -22.10 32.46 -7.60
N TYR A 321 -21.03 32.35 -6.82
CA TYR A 321 -19.68 32.12 -7.35
C TYR A 321 -19.61 30.82 -8.16
N CYS A 322 -20.17 29.72 -7.65
CA CYS A 322 -20.24 28.47 -8.40
C CYS A 322 -20.98 28.66 -9.74
N ARG A 323 -22.17 29.29 -9.74
CA ARG A 323 -22.97 29.49 -10.97
C ARG A 323 -22.26 30.39 -11.97
N THR A 324 -21.66 31.49 -11.50
CA THR A 324 -21.06 32.52 -12.36
C THR A 324 -19.73 32.06 -12.95
N ILE A 325 -18.86 31.46 -12.12
CA ILE A 325 -17.50 31.10 -12.54
C ILE A 325 -17.50 29.79 -13.33
N PHE A 326 -18.26 28.78 -12.89
CA PHE A 326 -18.32 27.51 -13.64
C PHE A 326 -19.25 27.57 -14.85
N GLY A 327 -20.28 28.42 -14.82
CA GLY A 327 -21.26 28.54 -15.90
C GLY A 327 -21.82 27.17 -16.31
N ASP A 328 -21.75 26.86 -17.61
CA ASP A 328 -22.23 25.60 -18.18
C ASP A 328 -21.50 24.35 -17.69
N MET A 329 -20.31 24.49 -17.08
CA MET A 329 -19.60 23.37 -16.48
C MET A 329 -20.32 22.87 -15.22
N LEU A 330 -21.05 23.72 -14.50
CA LEU A 330 -21.77 23.31 -13.30
C LEU A 330 -23.03 22.53 -13.66
N LEU A 331 -23.18 21.34 -13.08
CA LEU A 331 -24.42 20.59 -13.20
C LEU A 331 -25.40 21.03 -12.11
N THR A 332 -26.38 21.85 -12.49
CA THR A 332 -27.44 22.33 -11.59
C THR A 332 -28.62 21.35 -11.53
N GLU A 333 -29.11 20.90 -12.68
CA GLU A 333 -30.28 20.02 -12.78
C GLU A 333 -29.90 18.56 -13.10
N PRO A 334 -30.69 17.57 -12.62
CA PRO A 334 -30.55 16.19 -13.04
C PRO A 334 -30.80 16.03 -14.55
N LEU A 335 -30.12 15.07 -15.15
CA LEU A 335 -30.32 14.69 -16.55
C LEU A 335 -31.66 13.96 -16.67
N GLU A 336 -32.42 14.25 -17.73
CA GLU A 336 -33.75 13.65 -17.96
C GLU A 336 -33.74 12.12 -17.95
N LYS A 337 -32.68 11.51 -18.50
CA LYS A 337 -32.49 10.06 -18.57
C LYS A 337 -32.25 9.41 -17.20
N PHE A 338 -31.80 10.18 -16.22
CA PHE A 338 -31.38 9.69 -14.90
C PHE A 338 -32.04 10.50 -13.78
N PRO A 339 -33.37 10.41 -13.61
CA PRO A 339 -34.06 11.14 -12.56
C PRO A 339 -33.66 10.64 -11.17
N LEU A 340 -33.70 11.52 -10.16
CA LEU A 340 -33.35 11.22 -8.77
C LEU A 340 -34.44 10.38 -8.07
N LYS A 341 -34.60 9.12 -8.48
CA LYS A 341 -35.59 8.18 -7.95
C LYS A 341 -34.91 6.88 -7.49
N PRO A 342 -35.49 6.17 -6.50
CA PRO A 342 -34.99 4.86 -6.10
C PRO A 342 -34.92 3.88 -7.28
N GLY A 343 -33.84 3.09 -7.35
CA GLY A 343 -33.59 2.09 -8.40
C GLY A 343 -33.03 2.63 -9.72
N VAL A 344 -32.95 3.95 -9.90
CA VAL A 344 -32.32 4.56 -11.08
C VAL A 344 -30.80 4.61 -10.87
N PRO A 345 -29.98 4.08 -11.79
CA PRO A 345 -28.52 4.13 -11.67
C PRO A 345 -27.98 5.56 -11.84
N LEU A 346 -26.74 5.77 -11.40
CA LEU A 346 -26.03 7.01 -11.69
C LEU A 346 -25.72 7.14 -13.19
N PRO A 347 -25.66 8.38 -13.72
CA PRO A 347 -25.12 8.63 -15.06
C PRO A 347 -23.69 8.12 -15.18
N SER A 348 -23.23 7.89 -16.41
CA SER A 348 -21.85 7.49 -16.66
C SER A 348 -20.88 8.68 -16.65
N PRO A 349 -19.56 8.45 -16.49
CA PRO A 349 -18.56 9.48 -16.75
C PRO A 349 -18.69 10.14 -18.12
N GLU A 350 -19.08 9.39 -19.15
CA GLU A 350 -19.32 9.93 -20.50
C GLU A 350 -20.58 10.83 -20.56
N ASP A 351 -21.67 10.45 -19.89
CA ASP A 351 -22.89 11.28 -19.83
C ASP A 351 -22.64 12.63 -19.10
N LEU A 352 -21.65 12.66 -18.20
CA LEU A 352 -21.29 13.81 -17.36
C LEU A 352 -20.00 14.51 -17.83
N ARG A 353 -19.60 14.29 -19.09
CA ARG A 353 -18.37 14.88 -19.64
C ARG A 353 -18.40 16.41 -19.56
N GLY A 354 -17.31 17.00 -19.08
CA GLY A 354 -17.19 18.45 -18.90
C GLY A 354 -18.06 19.03 -17.77
N LYS A 355 -18.60 18.19 -16.88
CA LYS A 355 -19.48 18.63 -15.79
C LYS A 355 -18.80 18.58 -14.41
N ILE A 356 -19.17 19.55 -13.58
CA ILE A 356 -18.77 19.69 -12.18
C ILE A 356 -20.00 19.39 -11.33
N LEU A 357 -19.86 18.45 -10.39
CA LEU A 357 -20.89 18.03 -9.45
C LEU A 357 -20.53 18.53 -8.05
N ILE A 358 -21.51 19.06 -7.33
CA ILE A 358 -21.33 19.50 -5.94
C ILE A 358 -21.84 18.42 -4.99
N LYS A 359 -20.97 18.01 -4.07
CA LYS A 359 -21.31 17.26 -2.86
C LYS A 359 -21.45 18.25 -1.72
N ASN A 360 -22.68 18.49 -1.27
CA ASN A 360 -23.00 19.24 -0.05
C ASN A 360 -24.31 18.69 0.54
N LYS A 361 -24.62 18.98 1.82
CA LYS A 361 -25.90 18.59 2.41
C LYS A 361 -27.07 19.16 1.61
N LYS A 362 -28.19 18.43 1.61
CA LYS A 362 -29.43 18.81 0.89
C LYS A 362 -30.61 18.85 1.87
N ASN A 363 -31.32 19.97 1.91
CA ASN A 363 -32.55 20.11 2.70
C ASN A 363 -33.72 19.42 2.00
N GLN A 364 -34.52 18.63 2.74
CA GLN A 364 -35.67 17.88 2.21
C GLN A 364 -37.00 18.69 2.19
N PHE A 365 -36.96 20.01 2.44
CA PHE A 365 -38.14 20.88 2.34
C PHE A 365 -38.27 21.45 0.92
N SER A 366 -38.83 20.68 0.00
CA SER A 366 -39.42 21.23 -1.23
C SER A 366 -40.50 20.27 -1.75
N GLY A 367 -41.67 20.32 -1.13
CA GLY A 367 -42.92 19.99 -1.82
C GLY A 367 -43.30 21.17 -2.73
N PRO A 368 -43.93 20.96 -3.89
CA PRO A 368 -44.23 22.04 -4.82
C PRO A 368 -45.27 23.00 -4.22
N THR A 369 -44.84 24.23 -3.97
CA THR A 369 -45.70 25.38 -3.70
C THR A 369 -46.44 25.77 -4.98
N SER A 370 -47.70 25.36 -5.10
CA SER A 370 -48.61 25.97 -6.08
C SER A 370 -49.07 27.32 -5.55
N SER A 371 -48.41 28.38 -6.00
CA SER A 371 -48.85 29.76 -5.83
C SER A 371 -50.02 30.08 -6.77
N SER A 372 -51.18 30.45 -6.20
CA SER A 372 -51.93 31.65 -6.58
C SER A 372 -53.21 31.76 -5.74
N LYS A 373 -53.22 32.69 -4.78
CA LYS A 373 -54.46 33.30 -4.28
C LYS A 373 -54.96 34.26 -5.34
N ASP A 374 -56.23 34.13 -5.71
CA ASP A 374 -57.02 35.20 -6.33
C ASP A 374 -58.31 35.34 -5.50
N PRO A 375 -58.77 36.56 -5.15
CA PRO A 375 -59.94 36.75 -4.29
C PRO A 375 -61.22 37.01 -5.09
N GLY A 376 -62.31 36.33 -4.72
CA GLY A 376 -63.68 36.82 -4.94
C GLY A 376 -64.63 35.90 -5.73
N GLY A 377 -65.82 35.66 -5.16
CA GLY A 377 -66.99 35.17 -5.90
C GLY A 377 -67.85 34.16 -5.13
N GLU A 378 -68.94 34.64 -4.55
CA GLU A 378 -70.04 33.87 -3.93
C GLU A 378 -70.79 32.99 -4.96
N ALA A 379 -71.25 31.79 -4.54
CA ALA A 379 -72.63 31.31 -4.73
C ALA A 379 -72.80 29.81 -4.38
N GLU A 380 -74.02 29.51 -3.92
CA GLU A 380 -74.61 28.31 -3.31
C GLU A 380 -74.51 26.97 -4.08
N GLY A 381 -74.70 25.86 -3.36
CA GLY A 381 -75.35 24.67 -3.95
C GLY A 381 -75.00 23.27 -3.40
N SER A 382 -75.71 22.84 -2.35
CA SER A 382 -76.24 21.48 -2.12
C SER A 382 -75.34 20.21 -2.07
N GLY A 383 -75.25 19.61 -0.87
CA GLY A 383 -75.81 18.26 -0.58
C GLY A 383 -74.98 16.97 -0.86
N PRO A 384 -74.67 16.13 0.17
CA PRO A 384 -74.04 14.79 0.08
C PRO A 384 -75.13 13.67 -0.05
N PRO A 385 -74.95 12.33 0.15
CA PRO A 385 -73.82 11.55 0.71
C PRO A 385 -73.58 10.15 0.07
N SER A 386 -72.58 9.39 0.54
CA SER A 386 -72.75 8.01 1.07
C SER A 386 -71.40 7.28 1.26
N ALA A 387 -71.06 7.02 2.54
CA ALA A 387 -70.34 5.81 2.95
C ALA A 387 -71.38 4.66 3.15
N PRO A 388 -70.96 3.38 3.21
CA PRO A 388 -70.62 2.76 4.51
C PRO A 388 -69.34 1.90 4.42
N ALA A 389 -68.45 1.87 5.40
CA ALA A 389 -68.56 1.43 6.81
C ALA A 389 -68.53 -0.10 6.99
N GLY A 390 -67.75 -0.54 7.99
CA GLY A 390 -67.59 -1.91 8.46
C GLY A 390 -66.12 -2.22 8.80
N GLU A 391 -65.54 -1.54 9.81
CA GLU A 391 -65.44 -1.98 11.23
C GLU A 391 -64.39 -3.09 11.39
N GLY A 392 -63.37 -3.03 12.25
CA GLY A 392 -63.21 -2.53 13.63
C GLY A 392 -62.27 -3.57 14.31
N THR A 393 -61.51 -3.40 15.39
CA THR A 393 -61.45 -2.45 16.51
C THR A 393 -60.20 -2.88 17.33
N VAL A 394 -59.19 -1.99 17.49
CA VAL A 394 -58.69 -1.34 18.73
C VAL A 394 -57.95 -2.21 19.77
N TRP A 395 -56.78 -1.73 20.22
CA TRP A 395 -56.40 -1.32 21.60
C TRP A 395 -54.85 -1.21 21.68
N ALA A 396 -54.18 -0.30 22.39
CA ALA A 396 -54.25 1.14 22.69
C ALA A 396 -53.04 1.44 23.62
N GLY A 397 -52.61 2.69 23.70
CA GLY A 397 -51.72 3.26 24.73
C GLY A 397 -50.39 3.78 24.15
N GLU A 398 -49.97 5.03 24.32
CA GLU A 398 -50.46 6.21 25.05
C GLU A 398 -49.81 7.45 24.42
N GLU A 399 -50.51 8.58 24.42
CA GLU A 399 -50.06 9.90 23.96
C GLU A 399 -49.24 10.66 25.03
N GLY A 400 -48.50 11.66 24.56
CA GLY A 400 -47.76 12.69 25.31
C GLY A 400 -46.44 12.94 24.57
N THR A 401 -46.11 14.13 24.05
CA THR A 401 -46.37 15.48 24.54
C THR A 401 -46.19 16.48 23.39
N GLU A 402 -46.68 17.69 23.65
CA GLU A 402 -46.99 18.82 22.77
C GLU A 402 -45.82 19.39 21.95
N LEU A 403 -46.20 20.01 20.83
CA LEU A 403 -45.40 20.94 20.04
C LEU A 403 -45.22 22.24 20.85
N GLU A 404 -44.00 22.58 21.23
CA GLU A 404 -43.65 23.94 21.61
C GLU A 404 -43.03 24.63 20.39
N GLU A 405 -43.70 25.70 19.95
CA GLU A 405 -43.20 26.69 19.01
C GLU A 405 -42.15 27.52 19.76
N GLU A 406 -40.88 27.46 19.38
CA GLU A 406 -39.87 28.42 19.85
C GLU A 406 -39.96 29.69 18.99
N GLU A 407 -40.40 30.77 19.64
CA GLU A 407 -40.30 32.14 19.14
C GLU A 407 -38.82 32.53 19.00
N VAL A 408 -38.50 33.16 17.87
CA VAL A 408 -37.16 33.72 17.61
C VAL A 408 -37.10 35.10 18.27
N GLU A 409 -36.39 35.20 19.39
CA GLU A 409 -35.92 36.49 19.91
C GLU A 409 -34.60 36.85 19.21
N GLU A 410 -34.58 38.02 18.55
CA GLU A 410 -33.36 38.67 18.08
C GLU A 410 -32.66 39.30 19.29
N GLU A 411 -31.57 38.69 19.78
CA GLU A 411 -30.62 39.36 20.67
C GLU A 411 -29.31 39.63 19.92
N GLU A 412 -29.02 40.92 19.74
CA GLU A 412 -27.71 41.43 19.39
C GLU A 412 -26.79 41.25 20.61
N ASP A 413 -25.86 40.30 20.57
CA ASP A 413 -24.73 40.29 21.50
C ASP A 413 -23.41 39.96 20.78
N GLU A 414 -22.53 40.96 20.78
CA GLU A 414 -21.10 40.81 20.53
C GLU A 414 -20.47 40.05 21.71
N GLU A 415 -20.19 38.75 21.58
CA GLU A 415 -19.23 38.12 22.50
C GLU A 415 -18.40 36.99 21.87
N SER A 416 -17.15 36.98 22.31
CA SER A 416 -16.03 36.16 21.83
C SER A 416 -16.31 34.66 21.80
N GLY A 417 -15.90 34.01 20.71
CA GLY A 417 -16.05 32.57 20.48
C GLY A 417 -15.36 31.69 21.53
N ASN A 418 -16.15 31.14 22.44
CA ASN A 418 -15.84 29.91 23.13
C ASN A 418 -16.65 28.78 22.51
N LEU A 419 -15.97 27.70 22.11
CA LEU A 419 -16.57 26.46 21.62
C LEU A 419 -17.36 25.79 22.75
N ASP A 420 -18.51 25.20 22.42
CA ASP A 420 -19.23 24.38 23.39
C ASP A 420 -18.47 23.07 23.69
N GLU A 421 -18.72 22.44 24.85
CA GLU A 421 -18.02 21.20 25.23
C GLU A 421 -18.29 20.03 24.28
N GLU A 422 -19.41 20.05 23.54
CA GLU A 422 -19.77 19.02 22.56
C GLU A 422 -18.99 19.15 21.24
N GLU A 423 -18.77 20.37 20.77
CA GLU A 423 -18.01 20.73 19.58
C GLU A 423 -16.53 20.40 19.80
N ILE A 424 -15.99 20.72 20.98
CA ILE A 424 -14.63 20.32 21.36
C ILE A 424 -14.49 18.78 21.35
N LYS A 425 -15.50 18.06 21.86
CA LYS A 425 -15.50 16.58 21.88
C LYS A 425 -15.65 15.97 20.48
N LYS A 426 -16.44 16.59 19.59
CA LYS A 426 -16.57 16.19 18.17
C LYS A 426 -15.29 16.50 17.39
N MET A 427 -14.62 17.61 17.66
CA MET A 427 -13.31 17.93 17.06
C MET A 427 -12.20 16.99 17.51
N GLN A 428 -12.22 16.56 18.78
CA GLN A 428 -11.28 15.57 19.32
C GLN A 428 -11.58 14.13 18.86
N SER A 429 -12.69 13.90 18.17
CA SER A 429 -13.02 12.61 17.56
C SER A 429 -12.16 12.32 16.33
N ASP A 430 -12.22 11.09 15.82
CA ASP A 430 -11.50 10.71 14.60
C ASP A 430 -12.08 11.33 13.32
N GLU A 431 -13.32 11.84 13.38
CA GLU A 431 -14.02 12.51 12.27
C GLU A 431 -13.51 13.94 12.01
N GLY A 432 -12.82 14.57 12.96
CA GLY A 432 -12.25 15.92 12.81
C GLY A 432 -13.32 17.01 12.63
N THR A 433 -13.03 18.04 11.82
CA THR A 433 -13.97 19.13 11.53
C THR A 433 -15.20 18.65 10.75
N ALA A 434 -15.10 17.57 9.97
CA ALA A 434 -16.23 17.00 9.23
C ALA A 434 -17.43 16.61 10.11
N GLY A 435 -17.21 16.37 11.41
CA GLY A 435 -18.26 16.11 12.38
C GLY A 435 -19.14 17.33 12.71
N LEU A 436 -18.69 18.54 12.35
CA LEU A 436 -19.29 19.84 12.68
C LEU A 436 -20.04 20.52 11.53
N GLU A 437 -20.16 19.88 10.36
CA GLU A 437 -20.81 20.52 9.19
C GLU A 437 -22.18 21.12 9.54
N VAL A 438 -22.45 22.35 9.09
CA VAL A 438 -23.74 23.03 9.30
C VAL A 438 -24.80 22.57 8.29
N THR A 439 -26.06 22.99 8.48
CA THR A 439 -27.14 22.75 7.53
C THR A 439 -26.95 23.60 6.27
N ALA A 440 -27.22 23.02 5.10
CA ALA A 440 -27.14 23.76 3.83
C ALA A 440 -28.44 24.53 3.59
N TYR A 441 -28.33 25.83 3.28
CA TYR A 441 -29.46 26.66 2.88
C TYR A 441 -29.89 26.37 1.43
N GLU A 442 -31.04 26.92 1.03
CA GLU A 442 -31.72 26.61 -0.24
C GLU A 442 -30.80 26.78 -1.46
N GLU A 443 -30.01 27.85 -1.49
CA GLU A 443 -29.16 28.21 -2.62
C GLU A 443 -28.07 27.17 -2.86
N MET A 444 -27.40 26.71 -1.81
CA MET A 444 -26.38 25.65 -1.90
C MET A 444 -27.00 24.27 -2.13
N SER A 445 -28.15 23.99 -1.48
CA SER A 445 -28.91 22.75 -1.63
C SER A 445 -29.41 22.55 -3.06
N SER A 446 -29.77 23.63 -3.76
CA SER A 446 -30.23 23.61 -5.16
C SER A 446 -29.19 23.08 -6.15
N LEU A 447 -27.89 23.18 -5.83
CA LEU A 447 -26.79 22.73 -6.68
C LEU A 447 -26.49 21.22 -6.51
N VAL A 448 -27.11 20.55 -5.53
CA VAL A 448 -26.83 19.15 -5.19
C VAL A 448 -27.82 18.20 -5.87
N ASN A 449 -27.30 17.33 -6.73
CA ASN A 449 -28.06 16.34 -7.49
C ASN A 449 -27.64 14.88 -7.23
N TYR A 450 -26.68 14.34 -7.96
CA TYR A 450 -26.28 12.92 -7.96
C TYR A 450 -25.35 12.52 -6.81
N ILE A 451 -24.78 13.50 -6.10
CA ILE A 451 -23.79 13.29 -5.06
C ILE A 451 -24.34 13.84 -3.74
N GLN A 452 -25.38 13.19 -3.20
CA GLN A 452 -26.03 13.63 -1.95
C GLN A 452 -25.41 12.92 -0.73
N PRO A 453 -24.61 13.62 0.11
CA PRO A 453 -24.07 13.05 1.33
C PRO A 453 -25.17 12.83 2.37
N THR A 454 -25.21 11.62 2.93
CA THR A 454 -26.07 11.29 4.07
C THR A 454 -25.30 10.49 5.11
N LYS A 455 -25.68 10.66 6.38
CA LYS A 455 -25.14 9.86 7.48
C LYS A 455 -25.46 8.39 7.24
N PHE A 456 -24.43 7.54 7.27
CA PHE A 456 -24.59 6.10 7.08
C PHE A 456 -25.24 5.47 8.33
N ILE A 457 -26.29 4.67 8.12
CA ILE A 457 -27.00 3.94 9.19
C ILE A 457 -26.58 2.47 9.18
N SER A 458 -26.93 1.74 8.11
CA SER A 458 -26.49 0.36 7.90
C SER A 458 -26.55 -0.03 6.42
N PHE A 459 -25.90 -1.14 6.05
CA PHE A 459 -25.94 -1.66 4.69
C PHE A 459 -27.36 -2.09 4.30
N GLU A 460 -28.11 -2.71 5.20
CA GLU A 460 -29.50 -3.15 4.97
C GLU A 460 -30.43 -1.96 4.73
N PHE A 461 -30.31 -0.91 5.54
CA PHE A 461 -31.12 0.30 5.37
C PHE A 461 -30.86 0.97 4.02
N SER A 462 -29.58 1.08 3.63
CA SER A 462 -29.19 1.65 2.34
C SER A 462 -29.72 0.83 1.16
N ALA A 463 -29.68 -0.50 1.27
CA ALA A 463 -30.20 -1.43 0.28
C ALA A 463 -31.73 -1.31 0.14
N GLN A 464 -32.45 -1.18 1.26
CA GLN A 464 -33.91 -1.01 1.27
C GLN A 464 -34.34 0.31 0.63
N LYS A 465 -33.63 1.41 0.90
CA LYS A 465 -33.94 2.72 0.29
C LYS A 465 -33.58 2.75 -1.20
N ASN A 466 -32.56 2.02 -1.63
CA ASN A 466 -32.15 1.83 -3.02
C ASN A 466 -31.97 3.15 -3.81
N ARG A 467 -31.31 4.15 -3.21
CA ARG A 467 -31.08 5.48 -3.81
C ARG A 467 -29.64 5.63 -4.27
N SER A 468 -29.34 5.39 -5.55
CA SER A 468 -27.96 5.42 -6.07
C SER A 468 -27.27 6.79 -5.99
N TYR A 469 -28.03 7.88 -6.00
CA TYR A 469 -27.54 9.26 -5.85
C TYR A 469 -27.16 9.63 -4.41
N VAL A 470 -27.42 8.76 -3.45
CA VAL A 470 -27.02 8.95 -2.06
C VAL A 470 -25.63 8.35 -1.86
N ILE A 471 -24.74 9.11 -1.24
CA ILE A 471 -23.37 8.72 -0.91
C ILE A 471 -23.12 8.84 0.59
N SER A 472 -22.14 8.09 1.08
CA SER A 472 -21.68 8.17 2.47
C SER A 472 -20.17 8.37 2.52
N SER A 473 -19.73 9.24 3.44
CA SER A 473 -18.31 9.47 3.72
C SER A 473 -17.92 8.80 5.03
N PHE A 474 -16.73 8.21 5.08
CA PHE A 474 -16.24 7.44 6.22
C PHE A 474 -14.79 7.82 6.54
N THR A 475 -14.47 7.98 7.82
CA THR A 475 -13.07 8.01 8.28
C THR A 475 -12.38 6.68 7.95
N GLU A 476 -11.06 6.69 7.81
CA GLU A 476 -10.30 5.46 7.55
C GLU A 476 -10.56 4.35 8.58
N LEU A 477 -10.79 4.72 9.85
CA LEU A 477 -11.03 3.76 10.95
C LEU A 477 -12.42 3.13 10.84
N LYS A 478 -13.45 3.95 10.61
CA LYS A 478 -14.83 3.48 10.43
C LYS A 478 -14.96 2.61 9.17
N ALA A 479 -14.31 3.01 8.09
CA ALA A 479 -14.27 2.23 6.86
C ALA A 479 -13.54 0.90 7.05
N TYR A 480 -12.43 0.89 7.80
CA TYR A 480 -11.71 -0.34 8.14
C TYR A 480 -12.56 -1.28 9.00
N ASP A 481 -13.29 -0.74 9.99
CA ASP A 481 -14.21 -1.51 10.82
C ASP A 481 -15.29 -2.20 9.97
N LEU A 482 -15.96 -1.45 9.10
CA LEU A 482 -16.97 -1.96 8.17
C LEU A 482 -16.38 -3.02 7.21
N LEU A 483 -15.17 -2.78 6.70
CA LEU A 483 -14.48 -3.73 5.84
C LEU A 483 -14.16 -5.05 6.56
N SER A 484 -13.76 -4.98 7.84
CA SER A 484 -13.40 -6.16 8.64
C SER A 484 -14.61 -6.98 9.07
N LYS A 485 -15.73 -6.32 9.39
CA LYS A 485 -16.95 -6.97 9.89
C LYS A 485 -17.90 -7.41 8.78
N ALA A 486 -17.96 -6.68 7.68
CA ALA A 486 -19.02 -6.78 6.68
C ALA A 486 -18.52 -6.55 5.23
N SER A 487 -17.38 -7.15 4.87
CA SER A 487 -16.70 -6.95 3.58
C SER A 487 -17.59 -7.14 2.34
N VAL A 488 -18.37 -8.22 2.31
CA VAL A 488 -19.26 -8.56 1.17
C VAL A 488 -20.38 -7.54 1.02
N GLN A 489 -20.99 -7.14 2.14
CA GLN A 489 -22.05 -6.12 2.14
C GLN A 489 -21.51 -4.76 1.68
N PHE A 490 -20.26 -4.44 2.05
CA PHE A 490 -19.61 -3.20 1.61
C PHE A 490 -19.36 -3.19 0.09
N VAL A 491 -18.91 -4.31 -0.47
CA VAL A 491 -18.81 -4.47 -1.94
C VAL A 491 -20.18 -4.30 -2.60
N ASP A 492 -21.23 -4.92 -2.05
CA ASP A 492 -22.58 -4.84 -2.60
C ASP A 492 -23.20 -3.44 -2.50
N TYR A 493 -22.89 -2.70 -1.43
CA TYR A 493 -23.21 -1.28 -1.31
C TYR A 493 -22.56 -0.49 -2.45
N ASN A 494 -21.26 -0.70 -2.69
CA ASN A 494 -20.50 0.01 -3.72
C ASN A 494 -20.88 -0.35 -5.17
N LYS A 495 -21.67 -1.42 -5.39
CA LYS A 495 -22.31 -1.73 -6.69
C LYS A 495 -23.51 -0.85 -7.00
N ARG A 496 -24.16 -0.29 -5.97
CA ARG A 496 -25.38 0.52 -6.09
C ARG A 496 -25.17 2.00 -5.80
N GLN A 497 -24.28 2.31 -4.86
CA GLN A 497 -24.00 3.64 -4.31
C GLN A 497 -22.49 3.90 -4.29
N MET A 498 -22.09 5.12 -3.88
CA MET A 498 -20.68 5.49 -3.73
C MET A 498 -20.29 5.76 -2.28
N SER A 499 -19.08 5.36 -1.95
CA SER A 499 -18.42 5.68 -0.68
C SER A 499 -17.22 6.59 -0.90
N ARG A 500 -17.07 7.57 0.01
CA ARG A 500 -15.86 8.38 0.16
C ARG A 500 -15.12 7.95 1.42
N ILE A 501 -13.82 7.72 1.32
CA ILE A 501 -12.96 7.40 2.46
C ILE A 501 -11.96 8.55 2.62
N TYR A 502 -11.73 9.02 3.84
CA TYR A 502 -10.76 10.08 4.12
C TYR A 502 -9.87 9.76 5.33
N PRO A 503 -8.65 10.31 5.40
CA PRO A 503 -7.71 10.07 6.50
C PRO A 503 -8.28 10.55 7.85
N LYS A 504 -7.94 9.87 8.93
CA LYS A 504 -8.31 10.30 10.30
C LYS A 504 -7.55 11.57 10.73
N GLY A 505 -8.16 12.39 11.58
CA GLY A 505 -7.56 13.63 12.09
C GLY A 505 -6.22 13.47 12.83
N THR A 506 -5.93 12.28 13.39
CA THR A 506 -4.64 12.03 14.08
C THR A 506 -3.41 12.03 13.15
N ARG A 507 -3.60 12.05 11.82
CA ARG A 507 -2.52 12.16 10.83
C ARG A 507 -2.11 13.61 10.59
N MET A 508 -1.64 14.26 11.66
CA MET A 508 -1.27 15.68 11.67
C MET A 508 -0.13 16.02 10.69
N ASP A 509 0.70 15.03 10.36
CA ASP A 509 1.80 15.11 9.39
C ASP A 509 1.33 14.97 7.93
N SER A 510 0.02 14.86 7.69
CA SER A 510 -0.57 14.59 6.38
C SER A 510 -0.15 13.24 5.77
N SER A 511 0.22 12.25 6.59
CA SER A 511 0.48 10.88 6.11
C SER A 511 -0.76 10.23 5.48
N ASN A 512 -0.56 9.23 4.62
CA ASN A 512 -1.64 8.51 3.96
C ASN A 512 -1.83 7.07 4.47
N TYR A 513 -3.05 6.56 4.36
CA TYR A 513 -3.37 5.14 4.49
C TYR A 513 -3.27 4.44 3.14
N MET A 514 -3.15 3.11 3.13
CA MET A 514 -3.02 2.34 1.88
C MET A 514 -4.36 2.26 1.12
N PRO A 515 -4.49 2.84 -0.09
CA PRO A 515 -5.79 2.92 -0.78
C PRO A 515 -6.28 1.56 -1.27
N GLN A 516 -5.37 0.62 -1.58
CA GLN A 516 -5.69 -0.71 -2.09
C GLN A 516 -6.72 -1.44 -1.20
N MET A 517 -6.67 -1.27 0.12
CA MET A 517 -7.57 -1.95 1.04
C MET A 517 -9.04 -1.58 0.80
N PHE A 518 -9.31 -0.31 0.46
CA PHE A 518 -10.65 0.19 0.19
C PHE A 518 -11.05 0.00 -1.28
N TRP A 519 -10.10 0.06 -2.22
CA TRP A 519 -10.36 -0.36 -3.60
C TRP A 519 -10.78 -1.82 -3.68
N ASN A 520 -10.20 -2.70 -2.86
CA ASN A 520 -10.62 -4.11 -2.77
C ASN A 520 -12.09 -4.27 -2.31
N ALA A 521 -12.64 -3.28 -1.59
CA ALA A 521 -14.05 -3.23 -1.19
C ALA A 521 -14.95 -2.49 -2.20
N GLY A 522 -14.38 -1.95 -3.28
CA GLY A 522 -15.11 -1.19 -4.29
C GLY A 522 -15.33 0.27 -3.92
N CYS A 523 -14.66 0.82 -2.91
CA CYS A 523 -14.81 2.23 -2.59
C CYS A 523 -14.29 3.10 -3.74
N GLN A 524 -15.07 4.09 -4.17
CA GLN A 524 -14.80 4.88 -5.36
C GLN A 524 -13.87 6.05 -5.06
N MET A 525 -14.22 6.84 -4.04
CA MET A 525 -13.53 8.08 -3.69
C MET A 525 -12.62 7.86 -2.48
N VAL A 526 -11.49 7.20 -2.70
CA VAL A 526 -10.50 6.92 -1.66
C VAL A 526 -9.54 8.11 -1.59
N ALA A 527 -9.86 9.09 -0.76
CA ALA A 527 -9.20 10.39 -0.73
C ALA A 527 -7.87 10.36 0.03
N LEU A 528 -6.83 10.92 -0.56
CA LEU A 528 -5.47 10.98 -0.02
C LEU A 528 -4.94 12.43 0.05
N ASN A 529 -3.95 12.66 0.90
CA ASN A 529 -3.22 13.92 1.04
C ASN A 529 -2.15 14.03 -0.07
N PHE A 530 -2.43 14.82 -1.13
CA PHE A 530 -1.58 14.94 -2.33
C PHE A 530 -0.23 15.62 -2.09
N GLN A 531 -0.13 16.42 -1.02
CA GLN A 531 1.10 17.08 -0.61
C GLN A 531 2.15 16.10 -0.05
N THR A 532 1.75 14.88 0.35
CA THR A 532 2.64 13.88 0.93
C THR A 532 2.91 12.75 -0.07
N MET A 533 4.14 12.70 -0.59
CA MET A 533 4.58 11.72 -1.60
C MET A 533 5.05 10.39 -1.00
N ASP A 534 4.29 9.87 -0.04
CA ASP A 534 4.55 8.57 0.60
C ASP A 534 4.12 7.38 -0.29
N LEU A 535 4.32 6.15 0.20
CA LEU A 535 4.05 4.94 -0.56
C LEU A 535 2.59 4.84 -1.08
N PRO A 536 1.56 5.16 -0.27
CA PRO A 536 0.19 5.24 -0.77
C PRO A 536 0.00 6.20 -1.93
N MET A 537 0.57 7.42 -1.84
CA MET A 537 0.46 8.40 -2.92
C MET A 537 1.21 7.96 -4.18
N GLN A 538 2.38 7.36 -4.03
CA GLN A 538 3.11 6.72 -5.14
C GLN A 538 2.24 5.69 -5.87
N GLN A 539 1.53 4.84 -5.13
CA GLN A 539 0.60 3.87 -5.72
C GLN A 539 -0.55 4.57 -6.45
N ASN A 540 -1.17 5.57 -5.83
CA ASN A 540 -2.29 6.31 -6.42
C ASN A 540 -1.90 6.96 -7.75
N MET A 541 -0.81 7.73 -7.77
CA MET A 541 -0.31 8.43 -8.95
C MET A 541 0.07 7.47 -10.08
N ALA A 542 0.62 6.30 -9.76
CA ALA A 542 1.00 5.32 -10.75
C ALA A 542 -0.19 4.55 -11.34
N VAL A 543 -1.17 4.19 -10.51
CA VAL A 543 -2.36 3.45 -10.98
C VAL A 543 -3.26 4.35 -11.83
N PHE A 544 -3.43 5.63 -11.46
CA PHE A 544 -4.22 6.59 -12.25
C PHE A 544 -3.49 7.21 -13.45
N GLU A 545 -2.24 6.84 -13.71
CA GLU A 545 -1.59 7.10 -15.01
C GLU A 545 -2.27 6.33 -16.14
N PHE A 546 -2.82 5.14 -15.82
CA PHE A 546 -3.49 4.27 -16.79
C PHE A 546 -4.87 4.81 -17.17
N ASN A 547 -5.41 4.28 -18.28
CA ASN A 547 -6.67 4.77 -18.87
C ASN A 547 -6.62 6.25 -19.27
N GLY A 548 -5.50 6.69 -19.85
CA GLY A 548 -5.32 8.02 -20.43
C GLY A 548 -5.28 9.15 -19.40
N GLN A 549 -4.84 8.87 -18.16
CA GLN A 549 -4.86 9.83 -17.05
C GLN A 549 -6.24 10.48 -16.84
N SER A 550 -7.31 9.73 -17.16
CA SER A 550 -8.69 10.20 -17.05
C SER A 550 -9.11 10.49 -15.60
N GLY A 551 -8.42 9.89 -14.63
CA GLY A 551 -8.81 9.88 -13.21
C GLY A 551 -9.91 8.89 -12.87
N TYR A 552 -10.31 8.06 -13.83
CA TYR A 552 -11.36 7.04 -13.70
C TYR A 552 -10.82 5.68 -14.14
N LEU A 553 -10.97 4.66 -13.28
CA LEU A 553 -10.60 3.28 -13.59
C LEU A 553 -11.81 2.38 -13.38
N LEU A 554 -12.21 1.65 -14.42
CA LEU A 554 -13.36 0.76 -14.33
C LEU A 554 -13.05 -0.40 -13.38
N LYS A 555 -13.96 -0.68 -12.45
CA LYS A 555 -13.81 -1.78 -11.50
C LYS A 555 -13.97 -3.14 -12.19
N HIS A 556 -13.46 -4.18 -11.55
CA HIS A 556 -13.66 -5.56 -11.98
C HIS A 556 -15.17 -5.93 -12.05
N GLU A 557 -15.57 -6.85 -12.92
CA GLU A 557 -17.00 -7.18 -13.11
C GLU A 557 -17.71 -7.65 -11.83
N PHE A 558 -16.99 -8.38 -10.96
CA PHE A 558 -17.49 -8.88 -9.68
C PHE A 558 -17.85 -7.78 -8.68
N MET A 559 -17.33 -6.58 -8.89
CA MET A 559 -17.56 -5.40 -8.06
C MET A 559 -18.60 -4.45 -8.68
N ARG A 560 -19.22 -4.85 -9.79
CA ARG A 560 -20.20 -4.06 -10.55
C ARG A 560 -21.51 -4.81 -10.75
N ARG A 561 -21.41 -6.11 -11.05
CA ARG A 561 -22.55 -6.97 -11.35
C ARG A 561 -23.36 -7.31 -10.10
N PRO A 562 -24.69 -7.11 -10.11
CA PRO A 562 -25.55 -7.41 -8.97
C PRO A 562 -25.73 -8.92 -8.74
N ASP A 563 -25.59 -9.75 -9.77
CA ASP A 563 -25.76 -11.21 -9.72
C ASP A 563 -24.52 -11.96 -9.21
N LYS A 564 -23.41 -11.26 -8.99
CA LYS A 564 -22.13 -11.84 -8.54
C LYS A 564 -21.88 -11.42 -7.11
N GLN A 565 -21.60 -12.36 -6.21
CA GLN A 565 -21.03 -12.04 -4.90
C GLN A 565 -19.51 -12.03 -4.97
N PHE A 566 -18.90 -11.17 -4.16
CA PHE A 566 -17.45 -11.05 -4.09
C PHE A 566 -17.02 -10.79 -2.65
N ASN A 567 -16.16 -11.67 -2.14
CA ASN A 567 -15.50 -11.48 -0.85
C ASN A 567 -14.02 -11.12 -1.10
N PRO A 568 -13.59 -9.89 -0.77
CA PRO A 568 -12.21 -9.46 -0.94
C PRO A 568 -11.19 -10.30 -0.17
N PHE A 569 -11.61 -10.95 0.93
CA PHE A 569 -10.74 -11.76 1.79
C PHE A 569 -10.73 -13.25 1.43
N SER A 570 -11.43 -13.65 0.36
CA SER A 570 -11.39 -15.03 -0.10
C SER A 570 -9.97 -15.42 -0.49
N VAL A 571 -9.50 -16.56 0.02
CA VAL A 571 -8.20 -17.17 -0.33
C VAL A 571 -8.34 -18.28 -1.38
N ASP A 572 -9.58 -18.68 -1.65
CA ASP A 572 -9.92 -19.71 -2.62
C ASP A 572 -9.97 -19.15 -4.04
N ARG A 573 -10.16 -20.04 -5.02
CA ARG A 573 -10.33 -19.62 -6.41
C ARG A 573 -11.60 -18.77 -6.51
N ILE A 574 -11.48 -17.64 -7.19
CA ILE A 574 -12.63 -16.83 -7.58
C ILE A 574 -13.13 -17.40 -8.89
N ASP A 575 -14.36 -17.92 -8.89
CA ASP A 575 -14.95 -18.55 -10.08
C ASP A 575 -14.81 -17.64 -11.31
N VAL A 576 -14.54 -18.24 -12.47
CA VAL A 576 -14.35 -17.54 -13.77
C VAL A 576 -13.06 -16.72 -13.89
N VAL A 577 -12.41 -16.33 -12.79
CA VAL A 577 -11.14 -15.56 -12.82
C VAL A 577 -9.94 -16.51 -12.86
N VAL A 578 -9.08 -16.32 -13.86
CA VAL A 578 -7.83 -17.08 -13.99
C VAL A 578 -6.73 -16.40 -13.16
N ALA A 579 -6.36 -17.04 -12.04
CA ALA A 579 -5.23 -16.59 -11.24
C ALA A 579 -3.92 -16.64 -12.05
N THR A 580 -2.97 -15.74 -11.75
CA THR A 580 -1.68 -15.64 -12.46
C THR A 580 -0.52 -15.94 -11.51
N THR A 581 0.48 -16.66 -12.02
CA THR A 581 1.81 -16.76 -11.42
C THR A 581 2.72 -15.72 -12.07
N LEU A 582 3.33 -14.85 -11.26
CA LEU A 582 4.31 -13.87 -11.71
C LEU A 582 5.68 -14.22 -11.16
N SER A 583 6.68 -14.29 -12.03
CA SER A 583 8.09 -14.40 -11.67
C SER A 583 8.85 -13.19 -12.19
N ILE A 584 9.66 -12.56 -11.32
CA ILE A 584 10.52 -11.44 -11.69
C ILE A 584 11.96 -11.69 -11.26
N THR A 585 12.87 -11.65 -12.23
CA THR A 585 14.31 -11.68 -11.99
C THR A 585 14.87 -10.28 -12.20
N VAL A 586 15.42 -9.67 -11.14
CA VAL A 586 16.15 -8.41 -11.24
C VAL A 586 17.58 -8.72 -11.66
N ILE A 587 17.97 -8.32 -12.87
CA ILE A 587 19.27 -8.71 -13.47
C ILE A 587 20.32 -7.62 -13.26
N SER A 588 20.03 -6.38 -13.68
CA SER A 588 20.97 -5.28 -13.59
C SER A 588 20.27 -3.93 -13.53
N GLY A 589 21.03 -2.87 -13.28
CA GLY A 589 20.54 -1.49 -13.27
C GLY A 589 21.45 -0.59 -14.08
N GLN A 590 20.93 0.54 -14.53
CA GLN A 590 21.66 1.50 -15.37
C GLN A 590 21.50 2.90 -14.79
N PHE A 591 22.63 3.58 -14.56
CA PHE A 591 22.69 5.00 -14.18
C PHE A 591 21.76 5.39 -13.02
N LEU A 592 21.74 4.59 -11.97
CA LEU A 592 20.78 4.68 -10.86
C LEU A 592 21.00 5.87 -9.93
N SER A 593 22.23 6.40 -9.86
CA SER A 593 22.57 7.51 -9.00
C SER A 593 23.68 8.35 -9.63
N GLU A 594 23.66 9.65 -9.33
CA GLU A 594 24.73 10.58 -9.69
C GLU A 594 26.01 10.34 -8.88
N ARG A 595 25.91 9.64 -7.74
CA ARG A 595 27.04 9.29 -6.90
C ARG A 595 27.39 7.81 -7.09
N SER A 596 28.65 7.47 -6.87
CA SER A 596 29.09 6.07 -6.84
C SER A 596 28.74 5.45 -5.49
N VAL A 597 27.62 4.74 -5.45
CA VAL A 597 26.99 4.22 -4.23
C VAL A 597 26.53 2.79 -4.45
N ARG A 598 26.36 2.05 -3.35
CA ARG A 598 25.80 0.69 -3.41
C ARG A 598 24.28 0.77 -3.43
N THR A 599 23.65 -0.07 -4.24
CA THR A 599 22.20 -0.06 -4.44
C THR A 599 21.60 -1.46 -4.33
N TYR A 600 20.31 -1.52 -3.98
CA TYR A 600 19.53 -2.73 -3.95
C TYR A 600 18.11 -2.44 -4.46
N VAL A 601 17.40 -3.49 -4.88
CA VAL A 601 16.05 -3.39 -5.43
C VAL A 601 15.07 -4.11 -4.53
N GLU A 602 13.95 -3.45 -4.23
CA GLU A 602 12.79 -4.03 -3.55
C GLU A 602 11.69 -4.30 -4.56
N VAL A 603 11.03 -5.45 -4.41
CA VAL A 603 9.91 -5.85 -5.25
C VAL A 603 8.76 -6.31 -4.35
N GLU A 604 7.60 -5.69 -4.53
CA GLU A 604 6.39 -6.02 -3.77
C GLU A 604 5.15 -5.99 -4.68
N LEU A 605 4.09 -6.66 -4.22
CA LEU A 605 2.82 -6.76 -4.92
C LEU A 605 1.73 -6.09 -4.07
N PHE A 606 0.97 -5.20 -4.68
CA PHE A 606 -0.28 -4.68 -4.13
C PHE A 606 -1.45 -5.42 -4.80
N GLY A 607 -2.50 -5.74 -4.05
CA GLY A 607 -3.64 -6.49 -4.56
C GLY A 607 -4.60 -6.89 -3.45
N LEU A 608 -5.26 -8.03 -3.63
CA LEU A 608 -6.17 -8.59 -2.63
C LEU A 608 -5.42 -9.06 -1.38
N PRO A 609 -6.06 -9.10 -0.19
CA PRO A 609 -5.47 -9.64 1.02
C PRO A 609 -4.94 -11.08 0.90
N GLY A 610 -5.57 -11.90 0.05
CA GLY A 610 -5.14 -13.27 -0.24
C GLY A 610 -3.99 -13.40 -1.26
N ASP A 611 -3.60 -12.31 -1.92
CA ASP A 611 -2.45 -12.30 -2.82
C ASP A 611 -1.12 -12.37 -2.04
N PRO A 612 -0.01 -12.83 -2.65
CA PRO A 612 1.25 -12.99 -1.94
C PRO A 612 1.84 -11.62 -1.52
N LYS A 613 1.81 -11.32 -0.22
CA LYS A 613 2.29 -10.05 0.36
C LYS A 613 3.80 -10.02 0.64
N ARG A 614 4.57 -10.94 0.08
CA ARG A 614 6.01 -11.06 0.35
C ARG A 614 6.75 -9.89 -0.32
N ARG A 615 7.42 -9.07 0.50
CA ARG A 615 8.39 -8.08 0.01
C ARG A 615 9.72 -8.78 -0.25
N TYR A 616 10.11 -8.84 -1.52
CA TYR A 616 11.41 -9.35 -1.95
C TYR A 616 12.43 -8.22 -2.00
N ARG A 617 13.70 -8.56 -1.76
CA ARG A 617 14.80 -7.62 -1.79
C ARG A 617 16.05 -8.30 -2.33
N THR A 618 16.73 -7.67 -3.28
CA THR A 618 18.03 -8.12 -3.76
C THR A 618 19.11 -7.88 -2.70
N LYS A 619 20.23 -8.59 -2.79
CA LYS A 619 21.44 -8.20 -2.06
C LYS A 619 21.89 -6.82 -2.51
N LEU A 620 22.57 -6.15 -1.60
CA LEU A 620 23.24 -4.89 -1.90
C LEU A 620 24.34 -5.13 -2.94
N SER A 621 24.48 -4.21 -3.91
CA SER A 621 25.46 -4.35 -4.99
C SER A 621 26.87 -4.64 -4.44
N PRO A 622 27.66 -5.52 -5.07
CA PRO A 622 28.96 -5.95 -4.53
C PRO A 622 29.96 -4.80 -4.34
N SER A 623 29.92 -3.81 -5.24
CA SER A 623 30.78 -2.63 -5.23
C SER A 623 29.95 -1.35 -5.30
N THR A 624 30.59 -0.23 -4.99
CA THR A 624 30.08 1.13 -5.27
C THR A 624 30.08 1.32 -6.79
N ASN A 625 28.98 0.92 -7.43
CA ASN A 625 28.76 1.03 -8.85
C ASN A 625 27.28 1.37 -9.07
N SER A 626 27.02 2.62 -9.44
CA SER A 626 25.68 3.11 -9.78
C SER A 626 25.45 3.20 -11.29
N ILE A 627 26.48 2.96 -12.11
CA ILE A 627 26.38 3.04 -13.58
C ILE A 627 25.79 1.76 -14.15
N ASN A 628 26.31 0.59 -13.76
CA ASN A 628 25.86 -0.71 -14.27
C ASN A 628 25.97 -1.85 -13.23
N PRO A 629 25.36 -1.73 -12.04
CA PRO A 629 25.31 -2.84 -11.08
C PRO A 629 24.57 -4.04 -11.67
N VAL A 630 25.05 -5.25 -11.36
CA VAL A 630 24.43 -6.52 -11.77
C VAL A 630 24.11 -7.33 -10.52
N TRP A 631 22.86 -7.76 -10.40
CA TRP A 631 22.35 -8.64 -9.35
C TRP A 631 21.99 -9.96 -10.01
N LYS A 632 22.82 -10.99 -9.85
CA LYS A 632 22.51 -12.35 -10.34
C LYS A 632 21.69 -13.08 -9.27
N GLU A 633 20.47 -12.58 -9.00
CA GLU A 633 19.57 -13.15 -7.99
C GLU A 633 18.63 -14.20 -8.61
N GLU A 634 18.17 -15.12 -7.77
CA GLU A 634 17.11 -16.05 -8.14
C GLU A 634 15.79 -15.30 -8.38
N PRO A 635 14.89 -15.84 -9.24
CA PRO A 635 13.61 -15.21 -9.51
C PRO A 635 12.76 -15.03 -8.24
N PHE A 636 12.17 -13.87 -8.07
CA PHE A 636 11.16 -13.61 -7.05
C PHE A 636 9.80 -14.08 -7.58
N ILE A 637 9.17 -15.02 -6.87
CA ILE A 637 7.95 -15.70 -7.34
C ILE A 637 6.76 -15.27 -6.49
N PHE A 638 5.74 -14.76 -7.18
CA PHE A 638 4.39 -14.54 -6.66
C PHE A 638 3.49 -15.64 -7.23
N GLU A 639 3.39 -16.74 -6.49
CA GLU A 639 2.85 -18.02 -7.00
C GLU A 639 1.39 -17.94 -7.45
N LYS A 640 0.54 -17.27 -6.67
CA LYS A 640 -0.91 -17.27 -6.87
C LYS A 640 -1.48 -15.86 -6.67
N ILE A 641 -1.47 -15.05 -7.72
CA ILE A 641 -2.19 -13.77 -7.78
C ILE A 641 -3.64 -14.07 -8.16
N LEU A 642 -4.57 -13.87 -7.22
CA LEU A 642 -5.97 -14.26 -7.33
C LEU A 642 -6.72 -13.47 -8.40
N MET A 643 -6.54 -12.14 -8.40
CA MET A 643 -7.21 -11.23 -9.34
C MET A 643 -6.20 -10.26 -9.96
N PRO A 644 -5.55 -10.64 -11.07
CA PRO A 644 -4.50 -9.83 -11.71
C PRO A 644 -4.94 -8.40 -12.08
N GLU A 645 -6.22 -8.19 -12.39
CA GLU A 645 -6.79 -6.88 -12.73
C GLU A 645 -6.83 -5.89 -11.56
N LEU A 646 -6.83 -6.38 -10.31
CA LEU A 646 -6.75 -5.53 -9.10
C LEU A 646 -5.33 -5.45 -8.52
N ALA A 647 -4.39 -6.19 -9.08
CA ALA A 647 -3.03 -6.29 -8.56
C ALA A 647 -2.06 -5.38 -9.34
N SER A 648 -1.07 -4.84 -8.63
CA SER A 648 0.00 -4.00 -9.19
C SER A 648 1.36 -4.43 -8.63
N LEU A 649 2.34 -4.56 -9.51
CA LEU A 649 3.72 -4.83 -9.17
C LEU A 649 4.44 -3.51 -8.89
N ARG A 650 5.11 -3.40 -7.74
CA ARG A 650 6.03 -2.30 -7.43
C ARG A 650 7.46 -2.79 -7.45
N VAL A 651 8.31 -2.06 -8.17
CA VAL A 651 9.77 -2.23 -8.18
C VAL A 651 10.40 -0.91 -7.76
N ALA A 652 11.15 -0.91 -6.67
CA ALA A 652 11.79 0.29 -6.12
C ALA A 652 13.29 0.09 -5.94
N VAL A 653 14.06 1.12 -6.27
CA VAL A 653 15.52 1.12 -6.11
C VAL A 653 15.89 2.00 -4.94
N MET A 654 16.73 1.43 -4.08
CA MET A 654 17.18 2.03 -2.85
C MET A 654 18.70 2.06 -2.79
N GLU A 655 19.24 3.10 -2.18
CA GLU A 655 20.66 3.23 -1.85
C GLU A 655 20.97 2.56 -0.49
N GLU A 656 22.24 2.23 -0.26
CA GLU A 656 22.75 1.93 1.08
C GLU A 656 22.34 3.04 2.08
N GLY A 657 21.73 2.66 3.20
CA GLY A 657 21.11 3.61 4.14
C GLY A 657 19.62 3.90 3.88
N ASN A 658 18.96 3.10 3.02
CA ASN A 658 17.51 3.17 2.74
C ASN A 658 17.04 4.49 2.12
N LYS A 659 17.93 5.17 1.37
CA LYS A 659 17.53 6.35 0.61
C LYS A 659 16.86 5.94 -0.71
N PHE A 660 15.72 6.53 -1.00
CA PHE A 660 14.98 6.31 -2.24
C PHE A 660 15.72 6.90 -3.46
N LEU A 661 15.78 6.14 -4.56
CA LEU A 661 16.36 6.60 -5.84
C LEU A 661 15.32 6.68 -6.96
N GLY A 662 14.33 5.80 -6.95
CA GLY A 662 13.28 5.76 -7.95
C GLY A 662 12.47 4.48 -7.87
N HIS A 663 11.29 4.48 -8.48
CA HIS A 663 10.40 3.33 -8.47
C HIS A 663 9.60 3.20 -9.78
N ARG A 664 8.91 2.08 -9.94
CA ARG A 664 7.85 1.94 -10.92
C ARG A 664 6.76 1.03 -10.35
N ILE A 665 5.51 1.43 -10.50
CA ILE A 665 4.33 0.63 -10.14
C ILE A 665 3.54 0.38 -11.42
N ILE A 666 3.21 -0.88 -11.70
CA ILE A 666 2.53 -1.29 -12.94
C ILE A 666 1.44 -2.31 -12.60
N PRO A 667 0.18 -2.11 -13.03
CA PRO A 667 -0.86 -3.13 -12.98
C PRO A 667 -0.45 -4.43 -13.69
N ILE A 668 -0.77 -5.59 -13.13
CA ILE A 668 -0.33 -6.88 -13.69
C ILE A 668 -0.87 -7.12 -15.10
N ASN A 669 -2.07 -6.62 -15.40
CA ASN A 669 -2.69 -6.70 -16.73
C ASN A 669 -2.04 -5.77 -17.78
N ALA A 670 -1.16 -4.85 -17.37
CA ALA A 670 -0.43 -3.93 -18.25
C ALA A 670 1.04 -4.32 -18.44
N LEU A 671 1.51 -5.38 -17.78
CA LEU A 671 2.87 -5.90 -17.93
C LEU A 671 2.98 -6.83 -19.14
N ASN A 672 4.13 -6.76 -19.83
CA ASN A 672 4.58 -7.74 -20.80
C ASN A 672 5.58 -8.73 -20.17
N SER A 673 5.61 -9.97 -20.68
CA SER A 673 6.61 -10.97 -20.29
C SER A 673 7.88 -10.84 -21.12
N GLY A 674 9.03 -11.17 -20.54
CA GLY A 674 10.33 -11.20 -21.20
C GLY A 674 11.38 -10.33 -20.55
N TYR A 675 12.50 -10.16 -21.25
CA TYR A 675 13.58 -9.27 -20.87
C TYR A 675 13.23 -7.83 -21.23
N HIS A 676 13.13 -6.95 -20.24
CA HIS A 676 12.73 -5.56 -20.45
C HIS A 676 13.60 -4.58 -19.67
N HIS A 677 13.72 -3.38 -20.22
CA HIS A 677 14.18 -2.21 -19.47
C HIS A 677 12.98 -1.55 -18.78
N LEU A 678 13.04 -1.47 -17.45
CA LEU A 678 12.09 -0.78 -16.61
C LEU A 678 12.62 0.61 -16.27
N CYS A 679 12.11 1.63 -16.94
CA CYS A 679 12.47 3.02 -16.64
C CYS A 679 11.87 3.45 -15.30
N LEU A 680 12.70 3.97 -14.40
CA LEU A 680 12.27 4.39 -13.07
C LEU A 680 11.64 5.78 -13.09
N HIS A 681 10.80 6.03 -12.10
CA HIS A 681 10.06 7.27 -11.89
C HIS A 681 10.40 7.83 -10.50
N SER A 682 10.27 9.14 -10.35
CA SER A 682 10.36 9.83 -9.05
C SER A 682 9.21 9.41 -8.12
N GLU A 683 9.20 9.93 -6.90
CA GLU A 683 8.10 9.77 -5.95
C GLU A 683 6.76 10.28 -6.52
N SER A 684 6.80 11.37 -7.30
CA SER A 684 5.64 11.96 -7.99
C SER A 684 5.23 11.24 -9.29
N ASN A 685 5.71 10.01 -9.52
CA ASN A 685 5.54 9.24 -10.75
C ASN A 685 5.97 10.00 -12.02
N MET A 686 7.00 10.86 -11.93
CA MET A 686 7.58 11.51 -13.10
C MET A 686 8.73 10.66 -13.67
N PRO A 687 8.79 10.41 -14.99
CA PRO A 687 9.79 9.53 -15.58
C PRO A 687 11.19 10.10 -15.40
N LEU A 688 12.08 9.33 -14.78
CA LEU A 688 13.50 9.67 -14.68
C LEU A 688 14.17 9.39 -16.03
N THR A 689 15.17 10.22 -16.38
CA THR A 689 15.74 10.16 -17.73
C THR A 689 16.70 9.00 -17.96
N MET A 690 17.49 8.64 -16.94
CA MET A 690 18.55 7.61 -17.05
C MET A 690 18.35 6.38 -16.17
N PRO A 691 17.89 6.50 -14.91
CA PRO A 691 17.75 5.36 -14.02
C PRO A 691 16.79 4.33 -14.61
N ALA A 692 17.32 3.14 -14.91
CA ALA A 692 16.55 2.01 -15.42
C ALA A 692 17.03 0.72 -14.79
N LEU A 693 16.15 -0.27 -14.75
CA LEU A 693 16.48 -1.65 -14.40
C LEU A 693 16.35 -2.53 -15.63
N PHE A 694 17.19 -3.55 -15.74
CA PHE A 694 17.00 -4.64 -16.68
C PHE A 694 16.48 -5.86 -15.90
N ILE A 695 15.28 -6.29 -16.26
CA ILE A 695 14.54 -7.34 -15.56
C ILE A 695 14.07 -8.41 -16.53
N PHE A 696 13.84 -9.62 -16.03
CA PHE A 696 13.13 -10.67 -16.75
C PHE A 696 11.80 -10.96 -16.03
N LEU A 697 10.71 -10.83 -16.76
CA LEU A 697 9.35 -11.09 -16.27
C LEU A 697 8.79 -12.35 -16.92
N GLU A 698 8.17 -13.21 -16.14
CA GLU A 698 7.45 -14.36 -16.66
C GLU A 698 6.07 -14.42 -16.01
N MET A 699 5.02 -14.26 -16.83
CA MET A 699 3.63 -14.40 -16.41
C MET A 699 3.00 -15.64 -17.04
N LYS A 700 2.36 -16.44 -16.20
CA LYS A 700 1.72 -17.71 -16.56
C LYS A 700 0.38 -17.83 -15.85
N ASP A 701 -0.54 -18.56 -16.45
CA ASP A 701 -1.75 -18.97 -15.74
C ASP A 701 -1.38 -19.89 -14.57
N TYR A 702 -1.99 -19.65 -13.41
CA TYR A 702 -1.73 -20.43 -12.21
C TYR A 702 -2.33 -21.84 -12.35
N VAL A 703 -1.45 -22.84 -12.30
CA VAL A 703 -1.82 -24.26 -12.33
C VAL A 703 -1.40 -24.89 -10.99
N PRO A 704 -2.34 -25.37 -10.15
CA PRO A 704 -1.99 -26.09 -8.94
C PRO A 704 -1.24 -27.37 -9.28
N GLY A 705 -0.26 -27.74 -8.45
CA GLY A 705 0.59 -28.91 -8.70
C GLY A 705 -0.17 -30.21 -8.95
N ALA A 706 -1.31 -30.41 -8.29
CA ALA A 706 -2.17 -31.58 -8.48
C ALA A 706 -2.72 -31.74 -9.91
N TRP A 707 -2.79 -30.66 -10.69
CA TRP A 707 -3.38 -30.63 -12.04
C TRP A 707 -2.36 -30.32 -13.14
N ALA A 708 -1.07 -30.29 -12.82
CA ALA A 708 -0.01 -29.95 -13.79
C ALA A 708 0.00 -30.93 -14.97
N ASP A 709 -0.02 -32.24 -14.71
CA ASP A 709 -0.02 -33.27 -15.74
C ASP A 709 -1.27 -33.20 -16.64
N LEU A 710 -2.43 -32.95 -16.05
CA LEU A 710 -3.68 -32.79 -16.79
C LEU A 710 -3.63 -31.56 -17.70
N THR A 711 -3.08 -30.45 -17.22
CA THR A 711 -2.98 -29.21 -18.01
C THR A 711 -2.03 -29.39 -19.19
N VAL A 712 -0.91 -30.09 -19.01
CA VAL A 712 0.01 -30.45 -20.12
C VAL A 712 -0.69 -31.34 -21.14
N ALA A 713 -1.51 -32.29 -20.69
CA ALA A 713 -2.30 -33.15 -21.57
C ALA A 713 -3.35 -32.35 -22.37
N LEU A 714 -4.03 -31.39 -21.74
CA LEU A 714 -5.02 -30.53 -22.41
C LEU A 714 -4.36 -29.54 -23.40
N ALA A 715 -3.18 -29.02 -23.09
CA ALA A 715 -2.43 -28.13 -23.98
C ALA A 715 -1.92 -28.84 -25.24
N ASN A 716 -1.63 -30.14 -25.17
CA ASN A 716 -1.21 -30.93 -26.33
C ASN A 716 -1.73 -32.39 -26.25
N PRO A 717 -3.01 -32.62 -26.57
CA PRO A 717 -3.64 -33.93 -26.43
C PRO A 717 -3.02 -34.96 -27.39
N ILE A 718 -2.64 -34.53 -28.61
CA ILE A 718 -2.01 -35.41 -29.61
C ILE A 718 -0.69 -35.99 -29.09
N LYS A 719 0.16 -35.16 -28.48
CA LYS A 719 1.42 -35.62 -27.89
C LYS A 719 1.17 -36.54 -26.70
N PHE A 720 0.17 -36.25 -25.87
CA PHE A 720 -0.19 -37.10 -24.73
C PHE A 720 -0.67 -38.48 -25.18
N PHE A 721 -1.65 -38.55 -26.08
CA PHE A 721 -2.18 -39.81 -26.61
C PHE A 721 -1.12 -40.59 -27.38
N SER A 722 -0.31 -39.95 -28.23
CA SER A 722 0.76 -40.65 -28.95
C SER A 722 1.86 -41.22 -28.04
N ALA A 723 2.19 -40.55 -26.93
CA ALA A 723 3.11 -41.08 -25.93
C ALA A 723 2.51 -42.26 -25.15
N HIS A 724 1.21 -42.18 -24.84
CA HIS A 724 0.45 -43.24 -24.20
C HIS A 724 0.32 -44.47 -25.11
N ASP A 725 0.04 -44.28 -26.40
CA ASP A 725 -0.05 -45.34 -27.41
C ASP A 725 1.31 -46.00 -27.62
N LYS A 726 2.41 -45.22 -27.66
CA LYS A 726 3.77 -45.79 -27.70
C LYS A 726 4.13 -46.59 -26.44
N LYS A 727 3.68 -46.15 -25.25
CA LYS A 727 3.82 -46.93 -24.01
C LYS A 727 2.98 -48.21 -24.04
N SER A 728 1.75 -48.13 -24.55
CA SER A 728 0.84 -49.29 -24.69
C SER A 728 1.36 -50.29 -25.72
N LEU A 729 1.91 -49.83 -26.84
CA LEU A 729 2.55 -50.66 -27.86
C LEU A 729 3.80 -51.36 -27.32
N LYS A 730 4.67 -50.64 -26.61
CA LYS A 730 5.84 -51.25 -25.93
C LYS A 730 5.45 -52.27 -24.87
N LEU A 731 4.34 -52.02 -24.15
CA LEU A 731 3.80 -52.97 -23.17
C LEU A 731 3.19 -54.21 -23.86
N LYS A 732 2.53 -54.04 -25.01
CA LYS A 732 2.01 -55.15 -25.83
C LYS A 732 3.13 -55.97 -26.49
N GLU A 733 4.21 -55.33 -26.95
CA GLU A 733 5.41 -56.01 -27.46
C GLU A 733 6.13 -56.80 -26.35
N ALA A 734 6.19 -56.26 -25.13
CA ALA A 734 6.74 -56.97 -23.97
C ALA A 734 5.87 -58.15 -23.50
N MET A 735 4.58 -58.17 -23.84
CA MET A 735 3.64 -59.26 -23.53
C MET A 735 3.42 -60.23 -24.71
N GLY A 736 4.05 -60.00 -25.86
CA GLY A 736 3.88 -60.78 -27.09
C GLY A 736 4.88 -61.91 -27.24
N GLY A 737 4.80 -62.95 -26.39
CA GLY A 737 5.63 -64.15 -26.57
C GLY A 737 5.46 -65.22 -25.50
N LEU A 738 4.29 -65.88 -25.42
CA LEU A 738 4.08 -67.33 -25.18
C LEU A 738 2.55 -67.64 -25.08
N PRO A 739 2.09 -68.86 -25.44
CA PRO A 739 0.67 -69.18 -25.64
C PRO A 739 -0.07 -69.58 -24.35
N GLU A 740 -1.40 -69.49 -24.39
CA GLU A 740 -2.35 -69.66 -23.29
C GLU A 740 -2.51 -71.10 -22.74
N LYS A 741 -2.96 -71.14 -21.46
CA LYS A 741 -3.76 -72.13 -20.69
C LYS A 741 -3.04 -73.09 -19.70
N PRO A 742 -3.70 -73.59 -18.62
CA PRO A 742 -4.29 -72.86 -17.47
C PRO A 742 -4.10 -73.55 -16.07
N PHE A 743 -4.47 -72.86 -14.98
CA PHE A 743 -4.73 -73.31 -13.57
C PHE A 743 -3.53 -73.54 -12.61
N PRO A 744 -3.71 -73.59 -11.25
CA PRO A 744 -4.85 -73.19 -10.37
C PRO A 744 -4.47 -72.34 -9.13
N LEU A 745 -5.51 -71.86 -8.43
CA LEU A 745 -5.54 -71.32 -7.06
C LEU A 745 -4.95 -72.28 -6.00
N ALA A 746 -4.10 -71.77 -5.10
CA ALA A 746 -4.08 -72.11 -3.66
C ALA A 746 -3.15 -71.19 -2.83
N SER A 747 -3.79 -70.42 -1.94
CA SER A 747 -3.44 -69.98 -0.57
C SER A 747 -2.00 -69.72 -0.09
N PRO A 748 -1.85 -68.75 0.85
CA PRO A 748 -0.95 -68.91 1.99
C PRO A 748 -1.66 -68.78 3.35
N VAL A 749 -1.35 -69.71 4.25
CA VAL A 749 -1.52 -69.65 5.73
C VAL A 749 -0.08 -69.72 6.27
N ALA A 750 0.51 -68.64 6.78
CA ALA A 750 0.47 -68.09 8.14
C ALA A 750 1.21 -68.93 9.20
N SER A 751 2.15 -68.28 9.91
CA SER A 751 2.54 -68.48 11.31
C SER A 751 3.74 -67.56 11.62
N GLN A 752 3.93 -66.97 12.79
CA GLN A 752 3.16 -66.77 14.02
C GLN A 752 4.05 -65.87 14.91
N VAL A 753 3.48 -64.93 15.66
CA VAL A 753 3.97 -64.60 17.02
C VAL A 753 2.76 -64.26 17.89
N ASN A 754 2.47 -65.13 18.86
CA ASN A 754 1.58 -64.92 20.02
C ASN A 754 2.24 -63.88 20.96
N GLY A 755 1.60 -63.05 21.76
CA GLY A 755 0.22 -62.91 22.21
C GLY A 755 0.28 -62.20 23.57
N ALA A 756 -0.54 -61.17 23.79
CA ALA A 756 -0.82 -60.64 25.12
C ALA A 756 -2.25 -60.08 25.16
N LEU A 757 -3.03 -60.74 26.01
CA LEU A 757 -4.37 -60.48 26.57
C LEU A 757 -5.02 -59.11 26.36
N ALA A 758 -6.28 -59.13 25.90
CA ALA A 758 -7.26 -58.11 26.27
C ALA A 758 -7.61 -58.25 27.76
N PRO A 759 -7.89 -57.14 28.46
CA PRO A 759 -9.30 -56.95 28.83
C PRO A 759 -9.80 -55.48 28.85
N THR A 760 -11.07 -55.35 28.48
CA THR A 760 -12.12 -54.47 29.07
C THR A 760 -11.98 -52.95 29.17
N SER A 761 -13.00 -52.30 28.60
CA SER A 761 -13.72 -51.10 29.05
C SER A 761 -13.05 -49.71 28.99
N ASN A 762 -13.84 -48.79 28.43
CA ASN A 762 -13.87 -47.33 28.65
C ASN A 762 -12.75 -46.46 28.05
N GLY A 763 -13.18 -45.57 27.15
CA GLY A 763 -12.49 -44.32 26.84
C GLY A 763 -11.83 -44.25 25.47
N SER A 764 -12.50 -43.63 24.49
CA SER A 764 -11.82 -42.94 23.39
C SER A 764 -10.80 -41.94 23.99
N PRO A 765 -9.56 -41.83 23.49
CA PRO A 765 -8.59 -40.88 24.04
C PRO A 765 -9.14 -39.46 23.95
N GLU A 766 -9.17 -38.74 25.07
CA GLU A 766 -9.59 -37.33 25.07
C GLU A 766 -8.71 -36.49 24.14
N PRO A 767 -9.29 -35.50 23.42
CA PRO A 767 -8.51 -34.55 22.65
C PRO A 767 -7.57 -33.75 23.56
N ARG A 768 -6.29 -33.71 23.20
CA ARG A 768 -5.22 -32.95 23.88
C ARG A 768 -4.79 -31.79 22.98
N THR A 769 -4.79 -30.59 23.54
CA THR A 769 -4.20 -29.37 22.93
C THR A 769 -2.80 -29.14 23.49
N ALA A 770 -1.99 -28.35 22.79
CA ALA A 770 -0.71 -27.82 23.30
C ALA A 770 -0.82 -27.23 24.70
N SER A 771 0.15 -27.51 25.58
CA SER A 771 0.28 -26.76 26.84
C SER A 771 1.01 -25.43 26.64
N LEU A 772 0.87 -24.52 27.60
CA LEU A 772 1.52 -23.20 27.58
C LEU A 772 3.05 -23.35 27.59
N GLU A 773 3.58 -24.34 28.30
CA GLU A 773 5.01 -24.64 28.39
C GLU A 773 5.57 -25.07 27.04
N GLU A 774 4.84 -25.94 26.32
CA GLU A 774 5.24 -26.37 24.97
C GLU A 774 5.31 -25.20 23.99
N LEU A 775 4.39 -24.22 24.11
CA LEU A 775 4.38 -23.03 23.25
C LEU A 775 5.55 -22.08 23.55
N ARG A 776 5.99 -21.96 24.82
CA ARG A 776 7.14 -21.15 25.22
C ARG A 776 8.47 -21.72 24.72
N GLU A 777 8.57 -23.04 24.64
CA GLU A 777 9.78 -23.74 24.17
C GLU A 777 9.91 -23.77 22.63
N LEU A 778 8.89 -23.32 21.89
CA LEU A 778 8.96 -23.25 20.44
C LEU A 778 10.11 -22.34 19.99
N LYS A 779 10.91 -22.86 19.05
CA LYS A 779 12.09 -22.19 18.49
C LYS A 779 11.80 -20.75 18.02
N GLY A 780 10.57 -20.47 17.58
CA GLY A 780 10.11 -19.14 17.19
C GLY A 780 10.06 -18.14 18.35
N VAL A 781 9.53 -18.56 19.51
CA VAL A 781 9.38 -17.73 20.72
C VAL A 781 10.75 -17.50 21.38
N VAL A 782 11.55 -18.56 21.53
CA VAL A 782 12.90 -18.47 22.11
C VAL A 782 13.82 -17.55 21.31
N LYS A 783 13.73 -17.59 19.97
CA LYS A 783 14.53 -16.69 19.10
C LYS A 783 14.09 -15.23 19.26
N LEU A 784 12.79 -14.98 19.44
CA LEU A 784 12.24 -13.65 19.64
C LEU A 784 12.68 -13.08 21.00
N GLN A 785 12.62 -13.87 22.07
CA GLN A 785 13.12 -13.49 23.40
C GLN A 785 14.59 -13.08 23.38
N ARG A 786 15.46 -13.87 22.71
CA ARG A 786 16.90 -13.53 22.55
C ARG A 786 17.13 -12.25 21.75
N ARG A 787 16.21 -11.88 20.87
CA ARG A 787 16.28 -10.62 20.12
C ARG A 787 15.88 -9.44 21.02
N HIS A 788 14.79 -9.60 21.76
CA HIS A 788 14.31 -8.61 22.72
C HIS A 788 15.37 -8.26 23.76
N GLU A 789 16.03 -9.27 24.32
CA GLU A 789 17.14 -9.09 25.27
C GLU A 789 18.28 -8.24 24.69
N LYS A 790 18.70 -8.51 23.44
CA LYS A 790 19.77 -7.74 22.77
C LYS A 790 19.37 -6.30 22.49
N GLU A 791 18.12 -6.07 22.11
CA GLU A 791 17.61 -4.73 21.84
C GLU A 791 17.52 -3.90 23.13
N LEU A 792 17.12 -4.52 24.24
CA LEU A 792 17.08 -3.87 25.54
C LEU A 792 18.48 -3.53 26.05
N GLN A 793 19.44 -4.46 25.96
CA GLN A 793 20.84 -4.22 26.32
C GLN A 793 21.47 -3.07 25.51
N GLU A 794 21.19 -3.01 24.20
CA GLU A 794 21.67 -1.90 23.36
C GLU A 794 21.02 -0.56 23.71
N LEU A 795 19.75 -0.56 24.12
CA LEU A 795 19.03 0.64 24.56
C LEU A 795 19.60 1.16 25.88
N GLU A 796 19.84 0.29 26.87
CA GLU A 796 20.49 0.62 28.14
C GLU A 796 21.91 1.17 27.89
N ARG A 797 22.68 0.53 26.99
CA ARG A 797 24.01 1.00 26.61
C ARG A 797 24.01 2.38 25.96
N ARG A 798 22.95 2.74 25.23
CA ARG A 798 22.77 4.08 24.62
C ARG A 798 22.40 5.12 25.65
N GLY A 799 21.51 4.78 26.59
CA GLY A 799 21.16 5.63 27.74
C GLY A 799 22.39 5.97 28.56
N ALA A 800 23.17 4.95 28.96
CA ALA A 800 24.40 5.12 29.72
C ALA A 800 25.44 6.00 29.00
N ARG A 801 25.57 5.88 27.68
CA ARG A 801 26.49 6.76 26.90
C ARG A 801 26.04 8.21 26.89
N ARG A 802 24.75 8.48 26.74
CA ARG A 802 24.23 9.86 26.78
C ARG A 802 24.36 10.47 28.16
N TRP A 803 24.11 9.67 29.20
CA TRP A 803 24.32 10.07 30.59
C TRP A 803 25.78 10.49 30.85
N GLU A 804 26.73 9.65 30.42
CA GLU A 804 28.17 9.94 30.50
C GLU A 804 28.58 11.17 29.67
N GLU A 805 28.03 11.34 28.46
CA GLU A 805 28.29 12.52 27.61
C GLU A 805 27.83 13.83 28.26
N LEU A 806 26.68 13.83 28.94
CA LEU A 806 26.19 14.99 29.70
C LEU A 806 27.08 15.29 30.90
N LEU A 807 27.50 14.27 31.65
CA LEU A 807 28.45 14.44 32.75
C LEU A 807 29.80 15.00 32.27
N GLN A 808 30.34 14.50 31.17
CA GLN A 808 31.58 15.01 30.58
C GLN A 808 31.46 16.45 30.10
N ARG A 809 30.31 16.81 29.51
CA ARG A 809 30.03 18.19 29.08
C ARG A 809 29.90 19.12 30.28
N GLY A 810 29.21 18.69 31.34
CA GLY A 810 29.11 19.42 32.60
C GLY A 810 30.47 19.61 33.27
N ALA A 811 31.29 18.56 33.35
CA ALA A 811 32.65 18.62 33.87
C ALA A 811 33.54 19.60 33.09
N ALA A 812 33.45 19.61 31.76
CA ALA A 812 34.20 20.55 30.92
C ALA A 812 33.78 22.02 31.18
N GLN A 813 32.48 22.29 31.31
CA GLN A 813 31.96 23.63 31.64
C GLN A 813 32.39 24.09 33.03
N LEU A 814 32.46 23.17 34.00
CA LEU A 814 32.92 23.46 35.37
C LEU A 814 34.45 23.67 35.42
N ALA A 815 35.22 22.92 34.64
CA ALA A 815 36.67 23.07 34.56
C ALA A 815 37.12 24.41 33.94
N GLU A 816 36.31 24.99 33.04
CA GLU A 816 36.57 26.31 32.45
C GLU A 816 36.46 27.47 33.46
N LEU A 817 35.84 27.25 34.62
CA LEU A 817 35.70 28.24 35.70
C LEU A 817 36.80 28.14 36.78
N GLY A 818 37.68 27.14 36.73
CA GLY A 818 38.77 26.96 37.71
C GLY A 818 39.93 27.97 37.55
N PRO A 819 40.67 28.31 38.62
CA PRO A 819 41.72 29.32 38.57
C PRO A 819 42.93 28.88 37.71
N PRO A 820 43.51 29.77 36.89
CA PRO A 820 44.67 29.43 36.07
C PRO A 820 45.97 29.54 36.87
N GLY A 821 46.53 28.39 37.27
CA GLY A 821 47.98 28.22 37.42
C GLY A 821 48.50 27.72 38.77
N ALA A 822 48.92 26.45 38.78
CA ALA A 822 50.17 26.00 39.41
C ALA A 822 50.71 24.82 38.60
N GLY A 823 51.82 25.02 37.89
CA GLY A 823 52.45 24.00 37.05
C GLY A 823 53.26 22.99 37.85
N GLY A 824 53.51 21.81 37.26
CA GLY A 824 54.63 20.95 37.65
C GLY A 824 54.49 19.45 37.40
N GLY A 825 54.90 19.00 36.20
CA GLY A 825 55.69 17.76 36.02
C GLY A 825 54.97 16.39 35.97
N GLY A 826 55.22 15.64 34.89
CA GLY A 826 55.10 14.18 34.90
C GLY A 826 54.38 13.57 33.69
N ALA A 827 55.14 13.27 32.65
CA ALA A 827 54.67 12.58 31.45
C ALA A 827 54.23 11.12 31.72
N CYS A 828 53.22 10.64 31.00
CA CYS A 828 53.35 9.39 30.23
C CYS A 828 52.43 9.40 29.00
N LYS A 829 53.08 9.22 27.84
CA LYS A 829 52.53 9.10 26.50
C LYS A 829 51.72 7.81 26.37
N LEU A 830 50.67 7.84 25.54
CA LEU A 830 50.42 6.84 24.48
C LEU A 830 49.49 7.48 23.42
N GLY A 831 50.04 7.70 22.22
CA GLY A 831 49.26 7.83 20.97
C GLY A 831 49.46 6.57 20.10
N PRO A 832 48.94 6.50 18.85
CA PRO A 832 48.45 7.61 18.01
C PRO A 832 47.14 7.33 17.23
N GLY A 833 46.52 8.37 16.66
CA GLY A 833 45.40 8.18 15.72
C GLY A 833 44.76 9.42 15.11
N LYS A 834 45.53 10.18 14.31
CA LYS A 834 45.15 11.08 13.19
C LYS A 834 43.67 11.49 12.99
N GLY A 835 43.45 12.79 12.82
CA GLY A 835 42.57 13.28 11.73
C GLY A 835 41.69 14.50 12.02
N SER A 836 42.29 15.68 12.18
CA SER A 836 41.59 16.97 12.17
C SER A 836 40.84 17.22 10.85
N ARG A 837 39.58 17.67 10.91
CA ARG A 837 38.99 18.62 9.95
C ARG A 837 37.73 19.31 10.50
N LYS A 838 37.96 20.56 10.93
CA LYS A 838 37.08 21.74 11.00
C LYS A 838 35.60 21.53 10.66
N LYS A 839 34.74 21.67 11.68
CA LYS A 839 33.35 22.11 11.53
C LYS A 839 33.35 23.60 11.17
N ARG A 840 32.55 23.93 10.15
CA ARG A 840 32.30 25.26 9.60
C ARG A 840 31.16 25.88 10.40
N SER A 841 31.39 27.08 10.92
CA SER A 841 30.42 27.96 11.57
C SER A 841 29.34 28.44 10.59
N LEU A 842 28.14 28.69 11.13
CA LEU A 842 27.07 29.54 10.57
C LEU A 842 26.30 30.18 11.76
N PRO A 843 25.59 31.31 11.54
CA PRO A 843 25.80 32.57 12.25
C PRO A 843 24.90 32.77 13.47
N CYS A 844 25.37 33.61 14.39
CA CYS A 844 24.59 34.17 15.48
C CYS A 844 24.09 35.55 15.06
N GLU A 845 22.79 35.81 15.20
CA GLU A 845 22.24 37.16 15.17
C GLU A 845 22.71 37.95 16.40
N GLU A 846 22.90 39.25 16.16
CA GLU A 846 23.30 40.25 17.14
C GLU A 846 22.17 40.53 18.13
N SER A 847 22.51 40.60 19.42
CA SER A 847 21.91 41.61 20.30
C SER A 847 22.98 42.06 21.28
N ALA A 848 23.33 43.34 21.18
CA ALA A 848 24.26 44.02 22.07
C ALA A 848 23.60 44.35 23.42
N GLY A 849 24.38 44.26 24.49
CA GLY A 849 24.04 44.76 25.82
C GLY A 849 25.17 44.50 26.80
N ALA A 850 26.02 45.51 27.03
CA ALA A 850 27.11 45.46 27.98
C ALA A 850 26.67 45.97 29.37
N ALA A 851 27.10 45.30 30.45
CA ALA A 851 27.28 45.89 31.79
C ALA A 851 28.22 45.02 32.68
N PRO A 852 28.85 45.58 33.72
CA PRO A 852 30.21 45.21 34.13
C PRO A 852 30.35 44.53 35.51
N GLY A 853 31.41 43.73 35.66
CA GLY A 853 32.20 43.50 36.88
C GLY A 853 31.51 42.85 38.10
N GLU A 854 31.85 41.60 38.40
CA GLU A 854 31.62 41.02 39.74
C GLU A 854 32.87 40.29 40.27
N GLY A 855 33.11 40.46 41.56
CA GLY A 855 34.25 39.92 42.31
C GLY A 855 34.15 38.41 42.57
N PRO A 856 34.98 37.86 43.46
CA PRO A 856 35.12 36.41 43.67
C PRO A 856 33.84 35.71 44.19
N GLU A 857 32.81 36.44 44.63
CA GLU A 857 31.49 35.89 44.97
C GLU A 857 30.65 35.49 43.74
N GLY A 858 30.94 36.05 42.55
CA GLY A 858 30.21 35.74 41.31
C GLY A 858 30.59 34.41 40.64
N VAL A 859 31.75 33.85 40.98
CA VAL A 859 32.18 32.53 40.48
C VAL A 859 31.37 31.41 41.14
N ASP A 860 31.09 31.54 42.43
CA ASP A 860 30.34 30.55 43.22
C ASP A 860 28.84 30.51 42.80
N GLY A 861 28.28 31.68 42.46
CA GLY A 861 26.94 31.79 41.87
C GLY A 861 26.84 31.11 40.50
N ARG A 862 27.85 31.28 39.62
CA ARG A 862 27.89 30.61 38.31
C ARG A 862 28.08 29.10 38.43
N VAL A 863 28.90 28.62 39.38
CA VAL A 863 29.06 27.18 39.63
C VAL A 863 27.75 26.56 40.09
N ARG A 864 26.98 27.25 40.94
CA ARG A 864 25.64 26.82 41.38
C ARG A 864 24.65 26.75 40.21
N GLU A 865 24.62 27.76 39.35
CA GLU A 865 23.74 27.77 38.17
C GLU A 865 24.09 26.65 37.17
N LEU A 866 25.38 26.39 36.92
CA LEU A 866 25.83 25.29 36.08
C LEU A 866 25.46 23.92 36.66
N LYS A 867 25.56 23.77 37.97
CA LYS A 867 25.18 22.56 38.70
C LYS A 867 23.68 22.31 38.57
N ASP A 868 22.84 23.29 38.85
CA ASP A 868 21.38 23.15 38.80
C ASP A 868 20.91 22.85 37.37
N ARG A 869 21.57 23.43 36.36
CA ARG A 869 21.32 23.12 34.95
C ARG A 869 21.73 21.69 34.58
N LEU A 870 22.85 21.20 35.08
CA LEU A 870 23.29 19.81 34.83
C LEU A 870 22.37 18.80 35.53
N GLU A 871 21.91 19.09 36.76
CA GLU A 871 20.92 18.27 37.47
C GLU A 871 19.62 18.18 36.67
N LEU A 872 19.12 19.30 36.13
CA LEU A 872 17.90 19.32 35.31
C LEU A 872 18.06 18.56 33.98
N GLU A 873 19.20 18.72 33.30
CA GLU A 873 19.48 18.00 32.05
C GLU A 873 19.59 16.48 32.26
N LEU A 874 20.22 16.04 33.36
CA LEU A 874 20.32 14.62 33.72
C LEU A 874 18.99 14.03 34.17
N LEU A 875 18.20 14.76 34.96
CA LEU A 875 16.84 14.36 35.32
C LEU A 875 16.00 14.12 34.08
N ARG A 876 15.91 15.10 33.17
CA ARG A 876 15.13 14.97 31.94
C ARG A 876 15.62 13.81 31.08
N GLN A 877 16.94 13.64 30.93
CA GLN A 877 17.51 12.52 30.16
C GLN A 877 17.23 11.16 30.79
N GLY A 878 17.17 11.06 32.13
CA GLY A 878 16.81 9.86 32.87
C GLY A 878 15.35 9.48 32.72
N GLU A 879 14.44 10.46 32.83
CA GLU A 879 13.00 10.29 32.61
C GLU A 879 12.72 9.80 31.19
N GLU A 880 13.27 10.49 30.18
CA GLU A 880 13.15 10.11 28.77
C GLU A 880 13.71 8.70 28.51
N HIS A 881 14.82 8.33 29.17
CA HIS A 881 15.43 7.01 29.02
C HIS A 881 14.56 5.90 29.61
N TYR A 882 14.06 6.08 30.83
CA TYR A 882 13.21 5.09 31.50
C TYR A 882 11.84 4.96 30.82
N GLU A 883 11.26 6.06 30.31
CA GLU A 883 10.03 6.01 29.50
C GLU A 883 10.26 5.25 28.18
N CYS A 884 11.40 5.46 27.51
CA CYS A 884 11.76 4.69 26.31
C CYS A 884 11.93 3.19 26.61
N VAL A 885 12.52 2.84 27.76
CA VAL A 885 12.68 1.45 28.20
C VAL A 885 11.31 0.81 28.50
N LEU A 886 10.41 1.52 29.18
CA LEU A 886 9.04 1.06 29.45
C LEU A 886 8.29 0.78 28.14
N LYS A 887 8.24 1.76 27.23
CA LYS A 887 7.58 1.61 25.92
C LYS A 887 8.16 0.43 25.13
N ARG A 888 9.48 0.20 25.21
CA ARG A 888 10.10 -0.94 24.51
C ARG A 888 9.73 -2.28 25.14
N LYS A 889 9.64 -2.37 26.47
CA LYS A 889 9.19 -3.57 27.19
C LYS A 889 7.73 -3.90 26.92
N GLU A 890 6.85 -2.89 26.86
CA GLU A 890 5.45 -3.05 26.46
C GLU A 890 5.34 -3.58 25.02
N GLN A 891 6.13 -3.03 24.10
CA GLN A 891 6.21 -3.53 22.73
C GLN A 891 6.73 -4.97 22.65
N HIS A 892 7.76 -5.31 23.43
CA HIS A 892 8.29 -6.68 23.49
C HIS A 892 7.25 -7.66 24.04
N ALA A 893 6.49 -7.28 25.08
CA ALA A 893 5.39 -8.08 25.62
C ALA A 893 4.32 -8.32 24.53
N ALA A 894 3.85 -7.26 23.86
CA ALA A 894 2.87 -7.38 22.77
C ALA A 894 3.39 -8.27 21.61
N GLU A 895 4.66 -8.12 21.22
CA GLU A 895 5.29 -8.95 20.18
C GLU A 895 5.38 -10.43 20.60
N GLN A 896 5.72 -10.74 21.85
CA GLN A 896 5.77 -12.11 22.37
C GLN A 896 4.38 -12.75 22.42
N ILE A 897 3.39 -12.04 22.95
CA ILE A 897 2.00 -12.50 23.00
C ILE A 897 1.46 -12.72 21.59
N SER A 898 1.66 -11.77 20.67
CA SER A 898 1.26 -11.92 19.27
C SER A 898 1.88 -13.17 18.64
N LYS A 899 3.17 -13.45 18.90
CA LYS A 899 3.84 -14.62 18.33
C LYS A 899 3.34 -15.94 18.94
N MET A 900 3.06 -15.96 20.23
CA MET A 900 2.46 -17.14 20.89
C MET A 900 1.02 -17.37 20.43
N MET A 901 0.23 -16.31 20.25
CA MET A 901 -1.13 -16.38 19.72
C MET A 901 -1.17 -16.87 18.26
N GLU A 902 -0.18 -16.51 17.45
CA GLU A 902 -0.01 -17.03 16.07
C GLU A 902 0.28 -18.54 16.09
N LEU A 903 1.30 -18.96 16.85
CA LEU A 903 1.71 -20.37 16.93
C LEU A 903 0.64 -21.26 17.58
N ALA A 904 -0.08 -20.73 18.57
CA ALA A 904 -1.22 -21.41 19.17
C ALA A 904 -2.31 -21.66 18.12
N ARG A 905 -2.71 -20.64 17.36
CA ARG A 905 -3.74 -20.79 16.31
C ARG A 905 -3.32 -21.74 15.19
N GLU A 906 -2.04 -21.72 14.80
CA GLU A 906 -1.51 -22.67 13.81
C GLU A 906 -1.63 -24.13 14.30
N LYS A 907 -1.26 -24.39 15.56
CA LYS A 907 -1.37 -25.73 16.17
C LYS A 907 -2.83 -26.14 16.35
N GLN A 908 -3.70 -25.23 16.79
CA GLN A 908 -5.14 -25.45 16.94
C GLN A 908 -5.82 -25.80 15.60
N ALA A 909 -5.44 -25.12 14.51
CA ALA A 909 -5.93 -25.42 13.17
C ALA A 909 -5.48 -26.80 12.68
N ALA A 910 -4.23 -27.20 12.99
CA ALA A 910 -3.72 -28.53 12.67
C ALA A 910 -4.47 -29.64 13.45
N GLU A 911 -4.79 -29.41 14.73
CA GLU A 911 -5.57 -30.33 15.56
C GLU A 911 -7.00 -30.51 15.03
N LEU A 912 -7.70 -29.42 14.67
CA LEU A 912 -9.03 -29.48 14.08
C LEU A 912 -9.04 -30.18 12.72
N LYS A 913 -7.99 -29.98 11.91
CA LYS A 913 -7.81 -30.67 10.63
C LYS A 913 -7.61 -32.18 10.83
N ALA A 914 -6.75 -32.58 11.77
CA ALA A 914 -6.51 -33.99 12.08
C ALA A 914 -7.78 -34.70 12.60
N LEU A 915 -8.59 -34.00 13.41
CA LEU A 915 -9.87 -34.53 13.91
C LEU A 915 -10.86 -34.78 12.77
N LYS A 916 -10.99 -33.84 11.83
CA LYS A 916 -11.85 -33.98 10.64
C LYS A 916 -11.39 -35.11 9.72
N GLU A 917 -10.08 -35.19 9.44
CA GLU A 917 -9.51 -36.25 8.60
C GLU A 917 -9.72 -37.65 9.19
N THR A 918 -9.58 -37.80 10.50
CA THR A 918 -9.82 -39.07 11.21
C THR A 918 -11.31 -39.47 11.12
N SER A 919 -12.22 -38.52 11.37
CA SER A 919 -13.67 -38.78 11.28
C SER A 919 -14.13 -39.12 9.86
N GLU A 920 -13.58 -38.46 8.84
CA GLU A 920 -13.85 -38.80 7.44
C GLU A 920 -13.37 -40.21 7.07
N SER A 921 -12.20 -40.62 7.58
CA SER A 921 -11.67 -41.98 7.40
C SER A 921 -12.59 -43.02 8.05
N ASP A 922 -13.00 -42.79 9.29
CA ASP A 922 -13.90 -43.68 10.02
C ASP A 922 -15.27 -43.79 9.34
N THR A 923 -15.80 -42.67 8.84
CA THR A 923 -17.06 -42.63 8.08
C THR A 923 -16.95 -43.40 6.76
N LYS A 924 -15.82 -43.29 6.05
CA LYS A 924 -15.56 -44.07 4.82
C LYS A 924 -15.48 -45.57 5.10
N GLU A 925 -14.79 -45.96 6.18
CA GLU A 925 -14.70 -47.37 6.59
C GLU A 925 -16.07 -47.94 6.98
N MET A 926 -16.87 -47.16 7.71
CA MET A 926 -18.20 -47.56 8.14
C MET A 926 -19.17 -47.71 6.96
N LYS A 927 -19.14 -46.78 5.99
CA LYS A 927 -19.89 -46.88 4.73
C LYS A 927 -19.51 -48.14 3.95
N LYS A 928 -18.22 -48.46 3.87
CA LYS A 928 -17.73 -49.70 3.22
C LYS A 928 -18.27 -50.95 3.91
N LYS A 929 -18.27 -50.99 5.25
CA LYS A 929 -18.82 -52.12 6.03
C LYS A 929 -20.33 -52.30 5.80
N LEU A 930 -21.10 -51.20 5.74
CA LEU A 930 -22.54 -51.26 5.46
C LEU A 930 -22.85 -51.70 4.03
N GLU A 931 -22.05 -51.28 3.05
CA GLU A 931 -22.21 -51.68 1.65
C GLU A 931 -21.88 -53.16 1.44
N THR A 932 -20.84 -53.68 2.10
CA THR A 932 -20.55 -55.13 2.09
C THR A 932 -21.73 -55.93 2.65
N LYS A 933 -22.32 -55.49 3.78
CA LYS A 933 -23.53 -56.10 4.35
C LYS A 933 -24.72 -56.08 3.38
N ARG A 934 -24.89 -55.00 2.61
CA ARG A 934 -25.94 -54.90 1.58
C ARG A 934 -25.74 -55.94 0.47
N LEU A 935 -24.51 -56.05 -0.05
CA LEU A 935 -24.16 -57.00 -1.10
C LEU A 935 -24.35 -58.45 -0.63
N GLU A 936 -23.99 -58.77 0.60
CA GLU A 936 -24.23 -60.09 1.22
C GLU A 936 -25.72 -60.40 1.34
N ARG A 937 -26.55 -59.45 1.81
CA ARG A 937 -28.03 -59.61 1.87
C ARG A 937 -28.63 -59.83 0.48
N ILE A 938 -28.20 -59.09 -0.54
CA ILE A 938 -28.68 -59.23 -1.92
C ILE A 938 -28.24 -60.58 -2.52
N GLN A 939 -27.00 -61.01 -2.26
CA GLN A 939 -26.49 -62.28 -2.76
C GLN A 939 -27.20 -63.47 -2.10
N GLY A 940 -27.42 -63.42 -0.78
CA GLY A 940 -28.20 -64.42 -0.04
C GLY A 940 -29.64 -64.51 -0.53
N MET A 941 -30.30 -63.37 -0.73
CA MET A 941 -31.65 -63.30 -1.29
C MET A 941 -31.74 -63.90 -2.71
N THR A 942 -30.76 -63.60 -3.58
CA THR A 942 -30.75 -64.09 -4.97
C THR A 942 -30.57 -65.61 -5.05
N LYS A 943 -29.90 -66.22 -4.05
CA LYS A 943 -29.73 -67.68 -3.96
C LYS A 943 -30.99 -68.41 -3.50
N VAL A 944 -31.86 -67.77 -2.73
CA VAL A 944 -33.04 -68.41 -2.11
C VAL A 944 -34.31 -68.22 -2.93
N THR A 945 -34.46 -67.10 -3.64
CA THR A 945 -35.69 -66.76 -4.37
C THR A 945 -35.52 -66.92 -5.87
N VAL A 946 -36.28 -67.81 -6.51
CA VAL A 946 -36.15 -68.13 -7.97
C VAL A 946 -37.06 -67.26 -8.85
N ASN A 947 -38.12 -66.67 -8.30
CA ASN A 947 -39.07 -65.83 -9.05
C ASN A 947 -38.52 -64.40 -9.26
N LYS A 948 -38.38 -63.98 -10.52
CA LYS A 948 -37.80 -62.70 -10.94
C LYS A 948 -38.55 -61.47 -10.40
N MET A 949 -39.89 -61.50 -10.36
CA MET A 949 -40.69 -60.39 -9.80
C MET A 949 -40.54 -60.27 -8.27
N ALA A 950 -40.42 -61.41 -7.58
CA ALA A 950 -40.20 -61.42 -6.13
C ALA A 950 -38.79 -60.94 -5.75
N GLN A 951 -37.77 -61.31 -6.54
CA GLN A 951 -36.40 -60.80 -6.37
C GLN A 951 -36.32 -59.28 -6.50
N GLU A 952 -37.02 -58.68 -7.48
CA GLU A 952 -37.00 -57.22 -7.63
C GLU A 952 -37.69 -56.48 -6.48
N ARG A 953 -38.74 -57.07 -5.91
CA ARG A 953 -39.42 -56.51 -4.73
C ARG A 953 -38.51 -56.54 -3.49
N LEU A 954 -37.89 -57.68 -3.17
CA LEU A 954 -36.98 -57.78 -2.02
C LEU A 954 -35.69 -56.96 -2.22
N LYS A 955 -35.16 -56.84 -3.45
CA LYS A 955 -34.02 -55.94 -3.72
C LYS A 955 -34.36 -54.49 -3.39
N ARG A 956 -35.57 -54.03 -3.70
CA ARG A 956 -36.04 -52.68 -3.34
C ARG A 956 -36.15 -52.51 -1.83
N GLU A 957 -36.63 -53.52 -1.12
CA GLU A 957 -36.77 -53.50 0.35
C GLU A 957 -35.40 -53.51 1.06
N ILE A 958 -34.45 -54.34 0.61
CA ILE A 958 -33.07 -54.37 1.12
C ILE A 958 -32.36 -53.04 0.86
N ASN A 959 -32.56 -52.44 -0.31
CA ASN A 959 -32.00 -51.12 -0.61
C ASN A 959 -32.60 -50.03 0.29
N ASN A 960 -33.92 -50.06 0.55
CA ASN A 960 -34.57 -49.08 1.41
C ASN A 960 -34.09 -49.22 2.88
N SER A 961 -33.99 -50.45 3.39
CA SER A 961 -33.44 -50.74 4.72
C SER A 961 -31.97 -50.31 4.85
N HIS A 962 -31.14 -50.55 3.83
CA HIS A 962 -29.74 -50.11 3.84
C HIS A 962 -29.62 -48.57 3.87
N ILE A 963 -30.46 -47.85 3.13
CA ILE A 963 -30.48 -46.39 3.16
C ILE A 963 -30.80 -45.88 4.58
N GLN A 964 -31.79 -46.48 5.26
CA GLN A 964 -32.13 -46.12 6.63
C GLN A 964 -30.98 -46.41 7.62
N GLU A 965 -30.33 -47.58 7.52
CA GLU A 965 -29.17 -47.94 8.35
C GLU A 965 -27.99 -46.97 8.13
N VAL A 966 -27.69 -46.62 6.88
CA VAL A 966 -26.61 -45.67 6.52
C VAL A 966 -26.90 -44.28 7.07
N VAL A 967 -28.13 -43.78 6.90
CA VAL A 967 -28.53 -42.45 7.40
C VAL A 967 -28.41 -42.39 8.94
N GLN A 968 -28.85 -43.43 9.65
CA GLN A 968 -28.79 -43.47 11.10
C GLN A 968 -27.34 -43.50 11.63
N VAL A 969 -26.47 -44.30 11.01
CA VAL A 969 -25.05 -44.40 11.41
C VAL A 969 -24.28 -43.11 11.10
N ILE A 970 -24.53 -42.48 9.94
CA ILE A 970 -23.92 -41.19 9.61
C ILE A 970 -24.37 -40.11 10.60
N LYS A 971 -25.66 -40.08 10.97
CA LYS A 971 -26.18 -39.15 11.97
C LYS A 971 -25.45 -39.30 13.32
N GLN A 972 -25.31 -40.53 13.82
CA GLN A 972 -24.61 -40.79 15.08
C GLN A 972 -23.11 -40.45 15.03
N MET A 973 -22.44 -40.69 13.90
CA MET A 973 -21.03 -40.30 13.72
C MET A 973 -20.86 -38.78 13.65
N THR A 974 -21.81 -38.07 13.04
CA THR A 974 -21.81 -36.60 12.97
C THR A 974 -22.00 -35.99 14.35
N GLU A 975 -22.97 -36.48 15.14
CA GLU A 975 -23.19 -36.04 16.53
C GLU A 975 -21.99 -36.33 17.45
N ASN A 976 -21.26 -37.42 17.21
CA ASN A 976 -20.01 -37.71 17.93
C ASN A 976 -18.88 -36.74 17.55
N LEU A 977 -18.73 -36.43 16.26
CA LEU A 977 -17.74 -35.46 15.78
C LEU A 977 -17.98 -34.07 16.37
N GLU A 978 -19.23 -33.61 16.35
CA GLU A 978 -19.63 -32.31 16.92
C GLU A 978 -19.25 -32.21 18.41
N ARG A 979 -19.56 -33.25 19.20
CA ARG A 979 -19.16 -33.30 20.63
C ARG A 979 -17.64 -33.32 20.84
N HIS A 980 -16.88 -33.98 19.97
CA HIS A 980 -15.41 -33.99 20.08
C HIS A 980 -14.80 -32.66 19.65
N GLN A 981 -15.39 -32.00 18.66
CA GLN A 981 -14.99 -30.68 18.20
C GLN A 981 -15.24 -29.62 19.28
N GLU A 982 -16.43 -29.60 19.88
CA GLU A 982 -16.79 -28.66 20.95
C GLU A 982 -15.84 -28.75 22.16
N LYS A 983 -15.54 -29.97 22.63
CA LYS A 983 -14.58 -30.19 23.72
C LYS A 983 -13.14 -29.76 23.38
N LEU A 984 -12.74 -29.90 22.11
CA LEU A 984 -11.42 -29.46 21.67
C LEU A 984 -11.38 -27.92 21.63
N GLU A 985 -12.40 -27.29 21.04
CA GLU A 985 -12.52 -25.83 20.95
C GLU A 985 -12.57 -25.16 22.34
N GLU A 986 -13.24 -25.77 23.32
CA GLU A 986 -13.25 -25.31 24.72
C GLU A 986 -11.83 -25.30 25.33
N LYS A 987 -11.06 -26.39 25.16
CA LYS A 987 -9.67 -26.47 25.62
C LYS A 987 -8.75 -25.49 24.88
N GLN A 988 -9.00 -25.27 23.59
CA GLN A 988 -8.26 -24.31 22.78
C GLN A 988 -8.54 -22.86 23.22
N ALA A 989 -9.79 -22.53 23.54
CA ALA A 989 -10.18 -21.23 24.07
C ALA A 989 -9.53 -20.95 25.44
N ALA A 990 -9.51 -21.95 26.34
CA ALA A 990 -8.84 -21.83 27.64
C ALA A 990 -7.33 -21.55 27.50
N CYS A 991 -6.66 -22.17 26.53
CA CYS A 991 -5.25 -21.89 26.23
C CYS A 991 -5.02 -20.45 25.75
N LEU A 992 -5.90 -19.90 24.90
CA LEU A 992 -5.80 -18.52 24.42
C LEU A 992 -6.03 -17.49 25.54
N GLU A 993 -6.95 -17.77 26.46
CA GLU A 993 -7.16 -16.92 27.65
C GLU A 993 -5.93 -16.88 28.56
N GLN A 994 -5.26 -18.02 28.78
CA GLN A 994 -4.01 -18.04 29.55
C GLN A 994 -2.90 -17.22 28.88
N ILE A 995 -2.84 -17.20 27.54
CA ILE A 995 -1.88 -16.36 26.80
C ILE A 995 -2.22 -14.87 26.97
N ARG A 996 -3.50 -14.49 26.97
CA ARG A 996 -3.94 -13.10 27.19
C ARG A 996 -3.64 -12.61 28.61
N GLU A 997 -3.83 -13.46 29.62
CA GLU A 997 -3.56 -13.06 31.02
C GLU A 997 -2.07 -12.80 31.27
N MET A 998 -1.20 -13.55 30.58
CA MET A 998 0.25 -13.31 30.61
C MET A 998 0.65 -11.94 30.04
N GLU A 999 -0.10 -11.38 29.10
CA GLU A 999 0.14 -10.02 28.59
C GLU A 999 0.02 -8.99 29.71
N LYS A 1000 -1.07 -9.07 30.49
CA LYS A 1000 -1.30 -8.19 31.63
C LYS A 1000 -0.22 -8.36 32.68
N GLN A 1001 0.24 -9.58 32.91
CA GLN A 1001 1.33 -9.85 33.83
C GLN A 1001 2.63 -9.16 33.38
N PHE A 1002 3.03 -9.28 32.12
CA PHE A 1002 4.23 -8.61 31.60
C PHE A 1002 4.13 -7.09 31.61
N GLN A 1003 2.96 -6.53 31.29
CA GLN A 1003 2.72 -5.09 31.38
C GLN A 1003 2.83 -4.58 32.83
N LYS A 1004 2.27 -5.33 33.79
CA LYS A 1004 2.36 -5.00 35.22
C LYS A 1004 3.79 -5.06 35.73
N GLU A 1005 4.57 -6.07 35.32
CA GLU A 1005 5.99 -6.20 35.67
C GLU A 1005 6.83 -5.05 35.10
N ALA A 1006 6.58 -4.66 33.84
CA ALA A 1006 7.28 -3.55 33.20
C ALA A 1006 6.98 -2.19 33.87
N LEU A 1007 5.72 -1.95 34.23
CA LEU A 1007 5.30 -0.73 34.93
C LEU A 1007 5.90 -0.66 36.35
N ALA A 1008 5.89 -1.78 37.09
CA ALA A 1008 6.48 -1.84 38.44
C ALA A 1008 7.99 -1.56 38.42
N GLU A 1009 8.71 -2.06 37.40
CA GLU A 1009 10.14 -1.76 37.23
C GLU A 1009 10.38 -0.28 36.89
N TYR A 1010 9.56 0.30 36.02
CA TYR A 1010 9.63 1.73 35.69
C TYR A 1010 9.41 2.60 36.93
N GLU A 1011 8.37 2.33 37.71
CA GLU A 1011 8.10 3.07 38.95
C GLU A 1011 9.26 2.96 39.96
N ALA A 1012 9.87 1.78 40.07
CA ALA A 1012 11.03 1.57 40.93
C ALA A 1012 12.26 2.38 40.47
N ARG A 1013 12.54 2.41 39.16
CA ARG A 1013 13.65 3.21 38.60
C ARG A 1013 13.39 4.72 38.71
N MET A 1014 12.16 5.17 38.50
CA MET A 1014 11.78 6.59 38.64
C MET A 1014 11.94 7.09 40.08
N LYS A 1015 11.60 6.28 41.09
CA LYS A 1015 11.81 6.63 42.51
C LYS A 1015 13.28 6.82 42.88
N GLY A 1016 14.20 6.12 42.20
CA GLY A 1016 15.65 6.20 42.45
C GLY A 1016 16.36 7.32 41.66
N LEU A 1017 15.74 7.85 40.61
CA LEU A 1017 16.39 8.72 39.63
C LEU A 1017 16.92 10.02 40.25
N GLU A 1018 16.14 10.69 41.11
CA GLU A 1018 16.59 11.94 41.73
C GLU A 1018 17.83 11.76 42.60
N ALA A 1019 17.92 10.63 43.31
CA ALA A 1019 19.09 10.32 44.13
C ALA A 1019 20.32 10.01 43.26
N GLU A 1020 20.13 9.27 42.17
CA GLU A 1020 21.17 8.92 41.18
C GLU A 1020 21.73 10.17 40.48
N VAL A 1021 20.88 11.13 40.11
CA VAL A 1021 21.30 12.42 39.53
C VAL A 1021 22.12 13.23 40.54
N LYS A 1022 21.61 13.39 41.76
CA LYS A 1022 22.29 14.15 42.83
C LYS A 1022 23.67 13.55 43.16
N GLU A 1023 23.78 12.23 43.17
CA GLU A 1023 25.06 11.53 43.39
C GLU A 1023 26.02 11.71 42.20
N SER A 1024 25.53 11.58 40.96
CA SER A 1024 26.32 11.74 39.74
C SER A 1024 26.88 13.15 39.59
N VAL A 1025 26.07 14.18 39.86
CA VAL A 1025 26.50 15.59 39.83
C VAL A 1025 27.49 15.87 40.96
N ARG A 1026 27.26 15.33 42.17
CA ARG A 1026 28.20 15.44 43.29
C ARG A 1026 29.55 14.79 42.95
N ALA A 1027 29.56 13.64 42.28
CA ALA A 1027 30.79 12.98 41.83
C ALA A 1027 31.51 13.82 40.76
N CYS A 1028 30.77 14.39 39.81
CA CYS A 1028 31.31 15.31 38.80
C CYS A 1028 31.99 16.53 39.43
N LEU A 1029 31.35 17.16 40.42
CA LEU A 1029 31.88 18.32 41.14
C LEU A 1029 33.15 17.98 41.93
N ARG A 1030 33.19 16.85 42.65
CA ARG A 1030 34.40 16.39 43.37
C ARG A 1030 35.60 16.21 42.46
N THR A 1031 35.35 15.83 41.20
CA THR A 1031 36.41 15.60 40.20
C THR A 1031 36.98 16.93 39.68
N CYS A 1032 36.16 17.98 39.63
CA CYS A 1032 36.56 19.30 39.13
C CYS A 1032 37.15 20.20 40.23
N PHE A 1033 36.71 20.06 41.48
CA PHE A 1033 37.15 20.87 42.62
C PHE A 1033 37.55 19.99 43.83
N PRO A 1034 38.82 19.52 43.89
CA PRO A 1034 39.28 18.65 44.99
C PRO A 1034 39.40 19.37 46.35
N SER A 1035 39.44 20.71 46.36
CA SER A 1035 39.74 21.54 47.54
C SER A 1035 38.55 21.78 48.47
N GLU A 1036 37.31 21.52 48.03
CA GLU A 1036 36.10 21.75 48.85
C GLU A 1036 35.67 20.52 49.65
N ALA A 1037 36.42 19.42 49.59
CA ALA A 1037 36.17 18.20 50.37
C ALA A 1037 36.68 18.27 51.83
N LYS A 1038 36.69 19.47 52.42
CA LYS A 1038 36.75 19.64 53.87
C LYS A 1038 35.74 20.72 54.28
N ASP A 1039 34.48 20.30 54.46
CA ASP A 1039 33.82 20.74 55.67
C ASP A 1039 32.88 19.70 56.30
N LYS A 1040 32.75 19.91 57.60
CA LYS A 1040 32.41 19.02 58.72
C LYS A 1040 30.91 18.72 58.88
N PRO A 1041 30.56 17.74 59.75
CA PRO A 1041 29.18 17.30 59.97
C PRO A 1041 28.31 18.40 60.57
N GLU A 1042 27.05 18.47 60.15
CA GLU A 1042 26.02 19.24 60.85
C GLU A 1042 25.87 18.70 62.29
N ARG A 1043 26.19 19.54 63.28
CA ARG A 1043 25.90 19.32 64.71
C ARG A 1043 24.64 20.10 65.10
N VAL A 1044 23.59 19.35 65.38
CA VAL A 1044 22.67 19.37 66.55
C VAL A 1044 22.35 20.72 67.22
N CYS A 1045 21.05 21.00 67.34
CA CYS A 1045 20.45 21.70 68.50
C CYS A 1045 19.35 20.81 69.12
N GLU A 1046 19.48 20.54 70.42
CA GLU A 1046 18.65 19.69 71.32
C GLU A 1046 17.30 20.38 71.69
N CYS A 1047 16.11 19.74 71.56
CA CYS A 1047 15.28 18.91 72.49
C CYS A 1047 14.37 19.69 73.50
N PRO A 1048 13.33 19.09 74.17
CA PRO A 1048 12.00 18.57 73.72
C PRO A 1048 10.83 19.04 74.66
N PRO A 1049 9.59 18.43 74.73
CA PRO A 1049 9.39 17.16 75.46
C PRO A 1049 8.28 16.18 74.99
N GLU A 1050 8.47 14.92 75.42
CA GLU A 1050 7.48 13.92 75.88
C GLU A 1050 6.60 13.12 74.87
N LEU A 1051 6.91 11.82 74.67
CA LEU A 1051 6.26 10.69 75.36
C LEU A 1051 6.76 9.30 74.88
N CYS A 1052 7.26 8.53 75.86
CA CYS A 1052 7.13 7.09 76.11
C CYS A 1052 7.44 5.99 75.06
N GLU A 1053 8.44 5.19 75.45
CA GLU A 1053 8.44 3.73 75.65
C GLU A 1053 8.81 2.74 74.52
N GLN A 1054 9.97 2.10 74.80
CA GLN A 1054 10.24 0.66 74.82
C GLN A 1054 10.27 -0.14 73.49
N ASP A 1055 11.51 -0.45 73.10
CA ASP A 1055 11.97 -1.69 72.43
C ASP A 1055 11.53 -2.96 73.22
N PRO A 1056 11.44 -4.17 72.61
CA PRO A 1056 12.68 -4.89 72.27
C PRO A 1056 12.67 -5.87 71.08
N LEU A 1057 13.85 -5.98 70.45
CA LEU A 1057 14.65 -7.18 70.13
C LEU A 1057 13.93 -8.47 69.64
N VAL A 1058 14.45 -9.09 68.57
CA VAL A 1058 15.03 -10.46 68.59
C VAL A 1058 15.64 -10.87 67.23
N ALA A 1059 16.91 -11.28 67.33
CA ALA A 1059 17.67 -12.34 66.66
C ALA A 1059 17.65 -12.60 65.14
N LYS A 1060 18.90 -12.69 64.64
CA LYS A 1060 19.41 -13.38 63.46
C LYS A 1060 18.98 -14.86 63.36
N ALA A 1061 18.85 -15.36 62.13
CA ALA A 1061 19.16 -16.75 61.80
C ALA A 1061 19.70 -16.86 60.35
N ASP A 1062 20.87 -17.49 60.24
CA ASP A 1062 21.51 -18.01 59.03
C ASP A 1062 20.71 -19.16 58.40
N THR A 1063 20.73 -19.33 57.07
CA THR A 1063 21.00 -20.64 56.40
C THR A 1063 21.17 -20.53 54.87
N GLN A 1064 22.42 -20.68 54.43
CA GLN A 1064 22.98 -21.68 53.48
C GLN A 1064 22.11 -22.37 52.39
N GLU A 1065 22.67 -22.40 51.16
CA GLU A 1065 22.57 -23.38 50.03
C GLU A 1065 21.16 -23.85 49.56
N SER A 1066 20.85 -23.96 48.26
CA SER A 1066 21.55 -24.76 47.26
C SER A 1066 20.93 -24.56 45.86
N ARG A 1067 21.70 -25.02 44.86
CA ARG A 1067 21.42 -25.16 43.42
C ARG A 1067 19.99 -25.63 43.08
N LEU A 1068 19.39 -24.98 42.08
CA LEU A 1068 19.01 -25.57 40.78
C LEU A 1068 18.71 -24.46 39.77
#